data_AF-A0A673GYF9-F1
#
_entry.id   AF-A0A673GYF9-F1
#
_cell.length_a   1.000
_cell.length_b   1.000
_cell.length_c   1.000
_cell.angle_alpha   90.00
_cell.angle_beta   90.00
_cell.angle_gamma   90.00
#
_symmetry.space_group_name_H-M   'P 1'
#
loop_
_entity.id
_entity.type
_entity.pdbx_description
1 polymer ?
#
loop_
_entity_poly.entity_id
_entity_poly.type
_entity_poly.pdbx_seq_one_letter_code
_entity_poly.pdbx_strand_id
1 'polypeptide(L)'
;MDPVPGSKRSTRSPRGAPETKKNLQEARRKGRMDRSKEEEEMSNELQNLDVRGKTKATGTGLVYVDAFTRFHCLWDASHPECPARVSTVMEMLETEGLLGRCVRVEARAVSEDELLLVHTKEYAELMKSTQKMSEEELKTLADKYDSVFLHPEFFTSACLAVGSVLQLVDKVMTSQLRNGFSINRPPGHHAHADKMNGCCMFNHLAIAARYAQKQHGVKRVLIVDWDVHHGQGIQYIFEEDPSVLYFSVHRYEDGSFWPHLKESDSSSVGLGAGQGYNINLPWNKIGMEDGDYITAFQQLLLPVAYEFQPQLVLVAAGFDSVIGDPMGEMRVSPQCFSILTHMLKGVAQGRLVLALEGGYNLQSTAEGVCASVRSLLGDPCPHLVSPGAPSESALKSISKTISALYPFWKSLQTFEGGPLSDVPPLPAPVCAEVKASSLITGLVYDQRMMLHHNMWDGHHPELPQRISRIFCQHEELEELALCHSSEHISTIKSTEHMKPRDLHRLGNGYNSIYISNESYTCALMAAGSCFNSVQAILTGQVRNGVAIVRPPGHHAEKDTACGFCFFNTAALTARYAQCTTHESLRVLILDWDVHHGNGTQHIFEEDDSVLYISLHRYEDGTFFPSSEDANYDKVGQGKGRGYNVNIPWSGGKMGDPEYLAAFHHIVMPIAREFAPELVLVSAGFDAARGDPLGGYQVTPEGYAHLTHQLMSLAAGRVLVILEGGYNLTSISESMSMCTSMLLGDSPPPLDHLPPPKTNATVTINNVLRAFSPFWSSLRIQIPESLRLALPSPKPKGKRASAGKGKKSPRQSTPAQSPGQTPQHLEQSGLDELSKDLLSLNLNTSTSSNPSPASVPIGGARRKVKPTAQRNSADRESDSPLKLKSEKTRAGDDTHDRTIQESVVTGNSAAVDDQENSVLEAAGGQATMMSVLESVFGAQATDLDTMYAVDPLPWCPHLESVRPVPAGGIDVFLPCEECGGDTENWICLFCYKVLCGRYVKQHMVTHGQESGHPMVLSFADLSVWCYACESYVHNKVLHEAKNTAHLVKFGEEIPPFN
;
A
#
# COMPACT_ATOMS: atom_id res chain seq x y z
N MET A 1 44.35 47.71 -8.60
CA MET A 1 44.98 48.14 -9.88
C MET A 1 45.49 46.90 -10.59
N ASP A 2 45.56 46.97 -11.92
CA ASP A 2 45.40 45.89 -12.92
C ASP A 2 46.79 45.47 -13.55
N PRO A 3 47.03 44.99 -14.82
CA PRO A 3 46.20 44.72 -16.04
C PRO A 3 46.56 43.54 -17.07
N VAL A 4 45.83 43.49 -18.23
CA VAL A 4 45.67 42.57 -19.46
C VAL A 4 46.59 42.91 -20.71
N PRO A 5 46.88 42.17 -21.88
CA PRO A 5 46.21 41.13 -22.78
C PRO A 5 47.15 39.99 -23.40
N GLY A 6 47.01 39.24 -24.56
CA GLY A 6 45.92 38.78 -25.50
C GLY A 6 46.24 38.54 -27.04
N SER A 7 45.67 37.49 -27.74
CA SER A 7 45.43 37.28 -29.24
C SER A 7 46.49 36.56 -30.19
N LYS A 8 46.35 36.05 -31.49
CA LYS A 8 45.29 35.83 -32.58
C LYS A 8 45.72 35.01 -33.91
N ARG A 9 44.98 33.95 -34.36
CA ARG A 9 44.48 33.47 -35.75
C ARG A 9 45.25 33.16 -37.12
N SER A 10 44.96 31.98 -37.80
CA SER A 10 44.42 31.71 -39.22
C SER A 10 45.13 31.00 -40.48
N THR A 11 44.71 29.74 -40.84
CA THR A 11 44.18 29.09 -42.14
C THR A 11 44.84 28.86 -43.58
N ARG A 12 45.00 27.55 -44.00
CA ARG A 12 44.54 26.74 -45.23
C ARG A 12 45.13 26.64 -46.71
N SER A 13 45.17 25.39 -47.26
CA SER A 13 44.81 24.88 -48.67
C SER A 13 45.87 24.02 -49.53
N PRO A 14 45.60 23.38 -50.73
CA PRO A 14 45.40 21.90 -50.82
C PRO A 14 45.83 21.00 -52.09
N ARG A 15 45.94 19.66 -51.86
CA ARG A 15 45.54 18.44 -52.68
C ARG A 15 46.31 17.82 -53.90
N GLY A 16 46.29 16.46 -53.94
CA GLY A 16 46.62 15.50 -55.03
C GLY A 16 46.42 14.01 -54.58
N ALA A 17 46.25 13.01 -55.49
CA ALA A 17 46.07 11.55 -55.23
C ALA A 17 46.06 10.74 -56.58
N PRO A 18 45.78 9.41 -56.72
CA PRO A 18 45.64 8.25 -55.77
C PRO A 18 46.33 6.89 -56.22
N GLU A 19 46.30 5.82 -55.39
CA GLU A 19 46.42 4.39 -55.81
C GLU A 19 45.82 3.41 -54.73
N THR A 20 45.87 2.07 -54.97
CA THR A 20 45.49 0.88 -54.14
C THR A 20 44.09 0.25 -54.33
N LYS A 21 44.01 -1.10 -54.28
CA LYS A 21 42.73 -1.87 -54.38
C LYS A 21 42.68 -3.30 -53.79
N LYS A 22 43.67 -3.76 -52.99
CA LYS A 22 43.70 -5.16 -52.47
C LYS A 22 43.19 -5.36 -51.03
N ASN A 23 43.27 -4.36 -50.14
CA ASN A 23 43.08 -4.59 -48.69
C ASN A 23 41.60 -4.74 -48.23
N LEU A 24 40.61 -4.43 -49.09
CA LEU A 24 39.22 -4.25 -48.64
C LEU A 24 38.46 -5.56 -48.35
N GLN A 25 38.83 -6.68 -49.00
CA GLN A 25 38.18 -7.98 -48.75
C GLN A 25 38.66 -8.64 -47.46
N GLU A 26 39.94 -8.49 -47.12
CA GLU A 26 40.53 -9.10 -45.93
C GLU A 26 40.05 -8.41 -44.64
N ALA A 27 40.01 -7.07 -44.65
CA ALA A 27 39.40 -6.28 -43.57
C ALA A 27 37.91 -6.64 -43.34
N ARG A 28 37.14 -6.80 -44.43
CA ARG A 28 35.73 -7.26 -44.36
C ARG A 28 35.57 -8.69 -43.86
N ARG A 29 36.57 -9.55 -44.01
CA ARG A 29 36.52 -10.93 -43.50
C ARG A 29 36.86 -11.01 -42.02
N LYS A 30 37.79 -10.16 -41.54
CA LYS A 30 38.15 -10.05 -40.11
C LYS A 30 37.01 -9.45 -39.29
N GLY A 31 36.51 -8.27 -39.69
CA GLY A 31 35.41 -7.59 -38.98
C GLY A 31 34.03 -8.29 -39.05
N ARG A 32 33.91 -9.43 -39.76
CA ARG A 32 32.74 -10.33 -39.71
C ARG A 32 32.95 -11.54 -38.79
N MET A 33 34.17 -11.75 -38.33
CA MET A 33 34.57 -12.86 -37.44
C MET A 33 34.81 -12.36 -36.01
N ASP A 34 35.26 -11.10 -35.86
CA ASP A 34 35.30 -10.41 -34.58
C ASP A 34 33.85 -10.13 -34.10
N ARG A 35 32.99 -9.57 -34.97
CA ARG A 35 31.55 -9.37 -34.66
C ARG A 35 30.80 -10.66 -34.30
N SER A 36 31.07 -11.78 -34.97
CA SER A 36 30.41 -13.05 -34.61
C SER A 36 30.83 -13.56 -33.23
N LYS A 37 32.04 -13.22 -32.77
CA LYS A 37 32.49 -13.50 -31.40
C LYS A 37 31.85 -12.55 -30.39
N GLU A 38 31.78 -11.25 -30.70
CA GLU A 38 31.07 -10.27 -29.86
C GLU A 38 29.58 -10.63 -29.74
N GLU A 39 28.96 -11.11 -30.83
CA GLU A 39 27.57 -11.57 -30.86
C GLU A 39 27.38 -12.94 -30.15
N GLU A 40 28.35 -13.88 -30.22
CA GLU A 40 28.34 -15.10 -29.40
C GLU A 40 28.57 -14.83 -27.91
N GLU A 41 29.53 -13.98 -27.53
CA GLU A 41 29.81 -13.64 -26.13
C GLU A 41 28.62 -12.87 -25.51
N MET A 42 28.06 -11.89 -26.23
CA MET A 42 26.85 -11.18 -25.81
C MET A 42 25.60 -12.09 -25.76
N SER A 43 25.48 -13.08 -26.66
CA SER A 43 24.40 -14.07 -26.60
C SER A 43 24.56 -15.03 -25.42
N ASN A 44 25.80 -15.40 -25.06
CA ASN A 44 26.08 -16.15 -23.84
C ASN A 44 25.82 -15.31 -22.58
N GLU A 45 26.13 -14.01 -22.56
CA GLU A 45 25.75 -13.12 -21.46
C GLU A 45 24.22 -12.95 -21.36
N LEU A 46 23.50 -12.90 -22.48
CA LEU A 46 22.02 -12.89 -22.52
C LEU A 46 21.40 -14.23 -22.09
N GLN A 47 22.04 -15.37 -22.35
CA GLN A 47 21.61 -16.68 -21.84
C GLN A 47 21.96 -16.88 -20.36
N ASN A 48 23.00 -16.21 -19.86
CA ASN A 48 23.37 -16.18 -18.44
C ASN A 48 22.72 -15.03 -17.64
N LEU A 49 21.85 -14.22 -18.28
CA LEU A 49 21.00 -13.25 -17.59
C LEU A 49 19.85 -13.97 -16.86
N ASP A 50 20.20 -14.70 -15.81
CA ASP A 50 19.24 -15.36 -14.95
C ASP A 50 18.38 -14.32 -14.21
N VAL A 51 17.14 -14.17 -14.66
CA VAL A 51 16.12 -13.31 -14.04
C VAL A 51 15.79 -13.77 -12.62
N ARG A 52 16.12 -15.01 -12.24
CA ARG A 52 15.99 -15.57 -10.89
C ARG A 52 17.17 -15.20 -9.98
N GLY A 53 18.23 -14.57 -10.51
CA GLY A 53 19.54 -14.41 -9.87
C GLY A 53 19.79 -13.10 -9.11
N LYS A 54 18.88 -12.12 -9.10
CA LYS A 54 19.02 -10.95 -8.23
C LYS A 54 18.73 -11.36 -6.78
N THR A 55 19.79 -11.57 -5.99
CA THR A 55 19.73 -11.90 -4.56
C THR A 55 18.84 -10.89 -3.82
N LYS A 56 17.66 -11.35 -3.38
CA LYS A 56 16.65 -10.52 -2.72
C LYS A 56 17.18 -9.99 -1.40
N ALA A 57 17.02 -8.70 -1.14
CA ALA A 57 17.45 -8.09 0.11
C ALA A 57 16.65 -8.66 1.30
N THR A 58 17.33 -9.42 2.15
CA THR A 58 16.81 -10.06 3.36
C THR A 58 17.70 -9.73 4.56
N GLY A 59 17.24 -10.08 5.76
CA GLY A 59 17.97 -9.80 7.00
C GLY A 59 17.90 -8.34 7.47
N THR A 60 18.05 -8.19 8.77
CA THR A 60 18.02 -6.91 9.50
C THR A 60 19.42 -6.62 10.03
N GLY A 61 19.98 -5.47 9.68
CA GLY A 61 21.26 -5.01 10.22
C GLY A 61 21.10 -4.54 11.66
N LEU A 62 22.01 -4.90 12.55
CA LEU A 62 22.07 -4.34 13.90
C LEU A 62 23.49 -3.84 14.20
N VAL A 63 23.58 -2.59 14.65
CA VAL A 63 24.85 -1.97 15.08
C VAL A 63 24.81 -1.66 16.57
N TYR A 64 25.81 -2.15 17.29
CA TYR A 64 26.11 -1.78 18.67
C TYR A 64 27.62 -1.88 18.89
N VAL A 65 28.18 -0.95 19.68
CA VAL A 65 29.58 -1.02 20.15
C VAL A 65 29.67 -0.59 21.61
N ASP A 66 30.53 -1.26 22.37
CA ASP A 66 30.80 -0.93 23.78
C ASP A 66 31.23 0.52 24.00
N ALA A 67 31.78 1.21 22.99
CA ALA A 67 32.07 2.64 23.08
C ALA A 67 30.85 3.49 23.49
N PHE A 68 29.63 3.06 23.17
CA PHE A 68 28.39 3.72 23.58
C PHE A 68 28.12 3.67 25.10
N THR A 69 28.81 2.81 25.87
CA THR A 69 28.69 2.79 27.34
C THR A 69 29.65 3.77 28.04
N ARG A 70 30.68 4.27 27.33
CA ARG A 70 31.88 4.87 27.94
C ARG A 70 31.77 6.34 28.34
N PHE A 71 30.60 6.94 28.24
CA PHE A 71 30.35 8.32 28.64
C PHE A 71 29.06 8.45 29.47
N HIS A 72 29.09 9.30 30.49
CA HIS A 72 27.99 9.54 31.44
C HIS A 72 28.10 10.96 32.01
N CYS A 73 27.05 11.45 32.68
CA CYS A 73 27.09 12.74 33.35
C CYS A 73 28.00 12.66 34.59
N LEU A 74 29.09 13.41 34.61
CA LEU A 74 30.08 13.39 35.70
C LEU A 74 29.53 14.03 36.99
N TRP A 75 28.61 14.98 36.87
CA TRP A 75 28.07 15.78 37.97
C TRP A 75 26.62 15.45 38.37
N ASP A 76 26.01 14.45 37.74
CA ASP A 76 24.71 13.88 38.14
C ASP A 76 24.67 12.37 37.83
N ALA A 77 24.81 11.55 38.88
CA ALA A 77 24.75 10.10 38.77
C ALA A 77 23.33 9.53 38.57
N SER A 78 22.29 10.38 38.63
CA SER A 78 20.89 10.04 38.36
C SER A 78 20.39 10.53 36.99
N HIS A 79 21.28 11.08 36.16
CA HIS A 79 20.95 11.62 34.84
C HIS A 79 20.29 10.57 33.93
N PRO A 80 19.14 10.85 33.28
CA PRO A 80 18.34 9.83 32.58
C PRO A 80 19.02 9.29 31.32
N GLU A 81 19.68 10.13 30.53
CA GLU A 81 20.55 9.67 29.44
C GLU A 81 21.84 9.10 30.04
N CYS A 82 21.95 7.76 30.03
CA CYS A 82 22.98 7.02 30.74
C CYS A 82 23.38 5.71 30.02
N PRO A 83 24.57 5.13 30.33
CA PRO A 83 25.05 3.89 29.71
C PRO A 83 24.09 2.70 29.77
N ALA A 84 23.30 2.59 30.85
CA ALA A 84 22.41 1.46 31.09
C ALA A 84 21.32 1.32 30.01
N ARG A 85 20.93 2.44 29.36
CA ARG A 85 19.93 2.45 28.28
C ARG A 85 20.28 1.46 27.18
N VAL A 86 21.52 1.49 26.70
CA VAL A 86 21.95 0.62 25.59
C VAL A 86 22.40 -0.77 26.04
N SER A 87 22.88 -0.94 27.28
CA SER A 87 23.22 -2.28 27.78
C SER A 87 21.97 -3.13 28.01
N THR A 88 20.94 -2.59 28.69
CA THR A 88 19.68 -3.31 28.94
C THR A 88 18.90 -3.61 27.65
N VAL A 89 18.97 -2.72 26.64
CA VAL A 89 18.46 -3.03 25.29
C VAL A 89 19.17 -4.24 24.68
N MET A 90 20.50 -4.30 24.73
CA MET A 90 21.27 -5.42 24.17
C MET A 90 21.07 -6.73 24.96
N GLU A 91 21.02 -6.66 26.30
CA GLU A 91 20.72 -7.78 27.20
C GLU A 91 19.33 -8.39 26.90
N MET A 92 18.32 -7.55 26.67
CA MET A 92 16.97 -8.01 26.31
C MET A 92 16.92 -8.57 24.89
N LEU A 93 17.57 -7.93 23.92
CA LEU A 93 17.67 -8.46 22.54
C LEU A 93 18.36 -9.83 22.49
N GLU A 94 19.35 -10.09 23.34
CA GLU A 94 19.98 -11.40 23.50
C GLU A 94 19.03 -12.40 24.19
N THR A 95 18.40 -12.00 25.29
CA THR A 95 17.46 -12.83 26.07
C THR A 95 16.24 -13.28 25.24
N GLU A 96 15.69 -12.39 24.42
CA GLU A 96 14.57 -12.66 23.49
C GLU A 96 15.02 -13.41 22.21
N GLY A 97 16.31 -13.73 22.07
CA GLY A 97 16.87 -14.41 20.89
C GLY A 97 16.84 -13.59 19.60
N LEU A 98 16.58 -12.28 19.69
CA LEU A 98 16.50 -11.36 18.54
C LEU A 98 17.88 -10.98 18.04
N LEU A 99 18.84 -10.76 18.93
CA LEU A 99 20.21 -10.38 18.60
C LEU A 99 20.88 -11.39 17.65
N GLY A 100 20.73 -12.69 17.94
CA GLY A 100 21.28 -13.78 17.13
C GLY A 100 20.60 -13.96 15.76
N ARG A 101 19.48 -13.28 15.51
CA ARG A 101 18.76 -13.27 14.22
C ARG A 101 19.12 -12.06 13.35
N CYS A 102 19.74 -11.04 13.93
CA CYS A 102 20.20 -9.85 13.21
C CYS A 102 21.58 -10.07 12.58
N VAL A 103 21.82 -9.45 11.43
CA VAL A 103 23.16 -9.35 10.84
C VAL A 103 23.91 -8.25 11.58
N ARG A 104 24.89 -8.63 12.40
CA ARG A 104 25.80 -7.68 13.06
C ARG A 104 26.53 -6.85 12.00
N VAL A 105 26.41 -5.52 12.10
CA VAL A 105 27.12 -4.55 11.27
C VAL A 105 28.07 -3.77 12.17
N GLU A 106 29.35 -3.66 11.80
CA GLU A 106 30.34 -2.89 12.57
C GLU A 106 30.09 -1.39 12.44
N ALA A 107 30.23 -0.65 13.54
CA ALA A 107 30.24 0.81 13.52
C ALA A 107 31.57 1.34 12.94
N ARG A 108 31.52 2.55 12.37
CA ARG A 108 32.71 3.36 12.05
C ARG A 108 32.60 4.73 12.69
N ALA A 109 33.71 5.45 12.82
CA ALA A 109 33.65 6.88 13.09
C ALA A 109 33.16 7.61 11.83
N VAL A 110 32.30 8.62 12.02
CA VAL A 110 32.01 9.64 11.02
C VAL A 110 33.28 10.47 10.74
N SER A 111 33.46 10.87 9.48
CA SER A 111 34.54 11.76 9.05
C SER A 111 34.12 13.24 9.16
N GLU A 112 35.11 14.14 9.11
CA GLU A 112 34.87 15.58 9.18
C GLU A 112 33.97 16.06 8.01
N ASP A 113 34.21 15.58 6.79
CA ASP A 113 33.41 15.88 5.58
C ASP A 113 31.98 15.31 5.60
N GLU A 114 31.68 14.40 6.54
CA GLU A 114 30.33 13.87 6.80
C GLU A 114 29.63 14.67 7.89
N LEU A 115 30.33 15.07 8.96
CA LEU A 115 29.79 16.02 9.95
C LEU A 115 29.42 17.36 9.29
N LEU A 116 30.27 17.85 8.39
CA LEU A 116 30.09 19.10 7.64
C LEU A 116 28.98 19.06 6.58
N LEU A 117 28.22 17.95 6.47
CA LEU A 117 26.96 17.90 5.72
C LEU A 117 25.80 18.62 6.44
N VAL A 118 25.95 18.86 7.74
CA VAL A 118 24.93 19.42 8.64
C VAL A 118 25.52 20.47 9.57
N HIS A 119 26.68 20.16 10.17
CA HIS A 119 27.25 20.98 11.25
C HIS A 119 28.25 22.02 10.74
N THR A 120 28.42 23.11 11.48
CA THR A 120 29.47 24.10 11.20
C THR A 120 30.85 23.58 11.62
N LYS A 121 31.91 24.06 10.96
CA LYS A 121 33.29 23.61 11.25
C LYS A 121 33.75 24.09 12.63
N GLU A 122 33.30 25.28 13.00
CA GLU A 122 33.54 25.94 14.28
C GLU A 122 32.94 25.10 15.42
N TYR A 123 31.72 24.58 15.24
CA TYR A 123 31.08 23.67 16.19
C TYR A 123 31.75 22.29 16.21
N ALA A 124 32.06 21.71 15.05
CA ALA A 124 32.73 20.41 14.97
C ALA A 124 34.11 20.41 15.68
N GLU A 125 34.93 21.44 15.47
CA GLU A 125 36.22 21.60 16.17
C GLU A 125 36.05 21.90 17.68
N LEU A 126 35.03 22.68 18.07
CA LEU A 126 34.71 22.91 19.48
C LEU A 126 34.34 21.59 20.18
N MET A 127 33.46 20.79 19.59
CA MET A 127 33.08 19.47 20.12
C MET A 127 34.27 18.50 20.17
N LYS A 128 35.12 18.49 19.13
CA LYS A 128 36.37 17.72 19.05
C LYS A 128 37.38 18.10 20.13
N SER A 129 37.38 19.36 20.58
CA SER A 129 38.25 19.83 21.66
C SER A 129 37.87 19.30 23.06
N THR A 130 36.61 18.86 23.27
CA THR A 130 36.12 18.36 24.57
C THR A 130 36.88 17.15 25.09
N GLN A 131 37.45 16.32 24.20
CA GLN A 131 38.29 15.16 24.56
C GLN A 131 39.49 15.49 25.46
N LYS A 132 39.86 16.77 25.60
CA LYS A 132 41.04 17.25 26.35
C LYS A 132 40.70 18.20 27.49
N MET A 133 39.41 18.46 27.73
CA MET A 133 38.93 19.35 28.78
C MET A 133 38.84 18.64 30.13
N SER A 134 39.10 19.38 31.21
CA SER A 134 38.78 18.97 32.57
C SER A 134 37.27 18.99 32.83
N GLU A 135 36.82 18.35 33.93
CA GLU A 135 35.40 18.33 34.33
C GLU A 135 34.81 19.74 34.49
N GLU A 136 35.57 20.68 35.07
CA GLU A 136 35.15 22.08 35.24
C GLU A 136 34.98 22.80 33.90
N GLU A 137 35.88 22.57 32.93
CA GLU A 137 35.77 23.10 31.57
C GLU A 137 34.61 22.47 30.77
N LEU A 138 34.44 21.14 30.89
CA LEU A 138 33.32 20.41 30.28
C LEU A 138 31.98 20.90 30.80
N LYS A 139 31.86 21.12 32.12
CA LYS A 139 30.65 21.68 32.74
C LYS A 139 30.41 23.12 32.32
N THR A 140 31.43 23.97 32.38
CA THR A 140 31.38 25.37 31.91
C THR A 140 31.04 25.49 30.42
N LEU A 141 31.29 24.45 29.61
CA LEU A 141 30.84 24.37 28.22
C LEU A 141 29.40 23.83 28.12
N ALA A 142 29.04 22.79 28.87
CA ALA A 142 27.69 22.22 28.91
C ALA A 142 26.63 23.24 29.37
N ASP A 143 26.94 24.04 30.40
CA ASP A 143 26.09 25.10 30.98
C ASP A 143 25.75 26.24 29.97
N LYS A 144 26.30 26.22 28.75
CA LYS A 144 25.95 27.13 27.64
C LYS A 144 24.87 26.58 26.71
N TYR A 145 24.53 25.30 26.86
CA TYR A 145 23.57 24.56 26.05
C TYR A 145 22.41 24.09 26.93
N ASP A 146 21.23 23.97 26.33
CA ASP A 146 20.01 23.59 27.06
C ASP A 146 19.86 22.06 27.11
N SER A 147 19.60 21.53 28.32
CA SER A 147 19.46 20.10 28.64
C SER A 147 20.59 19.20 28.12
N VAL A 148 21.85 19.51 28.46
CA VAL A 148 23.06 18.83 27.97
C VAL A 148 24.06 18.55 29.11
N PHE A 149 24.79 17.42 29.01
CA PHE A 149 26.03 17.17 29.76
C PHE A 149 27.19 16.86 28.80
N LEU A 150 28.43 16.88 29.31
CA LEU A 150 29.64 16.58 28.55
C LEU A 150 30.59 15.67 29.34
N HIS A 151 31.43 14.92 28.61
CA HIS A 151 32.35 13.90 29.12
C HIS A 151 33.51 13.72 28.11
N PRO A 152 34.75 13.36 28.51
CA PRO A 152 35.87 13.26 27.57
C PRO A 152 35.62 12.31 26.38
N GLU A 153 35.00 11.15 26.63
CA GLU A 153 34.63 10.17 25.58
C GLU A 153 33.35 10.52 24.79
N PHE A 154 32.66 11.63 25.10
CA PHE A 154 31.37 11.98 24.47
C PHE A 154 31.55 12.18 22.96
N PHE A 155 32.56 12.94 22.53
CA PHE A 155 32.85 13.16 21.10
C PHE A 155 33.21 11.85 20.38
N THR A 156 33.98 10.96 21.02
CA THR A 156 34.32 9.63 20.48
C THR A 156 33.05 8.81 20.21
N SER A 157 32.13 8.80 21.19
CA SER A 157 30.87 8.06 21.14
C SER A 157 29.89 8.67 20.13
N ALA A 158 29.78 10.01 20.08
CA ALA A 158 28.98 10.73 19.10
C ALA A 158 29.44 10.46 17.66
N CYS A 159 30.76 10.43 17.42
CA CYS A 159 31.29 10.10 16.09
C CYS A 159 30.96 8.66 15.65
N LEU A 160 30.91 7.72 16.60
CA LEU A 160 30.49 6.34 16.35
C LEU A 160 28.97 6.22 16.18
N ALA A 161 28.17 7.03 16.88
CA ALA A 161 26.71 7.04 16.81
C ALA A 161 26.21 7.57 15.45
N VAL A 162 26.87 8.59 14.90
CA VAL A 162 26.59 9.02 13.51
C VAL A 162 27.02 7.91 12.53
N GLY A 163 28.25 7.42 12.65
CA GLY A 163 28.79 6.45 11.70
C GLY A 163 28.13 5.06 11.73
N SER A 164 27.50 4.65 12.83
CA SER A 164 26.68 3.43 12.88
C SER A 164 25.43 3.53 12.01
N VAL A 165 24.75 4.68 12.01
CA VAL A 165 23.61 4.93 11.12
C VAL A 165 24.06 4.96 9.66
N LEU A 166 25.21 5.60 9.35
CA LEU A 166 25.73 5.62 7.98
C LEU A 166 26.04 4.21 7.45
N GLN A 167 26.61 3.33 8.27
CA GLN A 167 26.85 1.93 7.90
C GLN A 167 25.57 1.17 7.59
N LEU A 168 24.46 1.44 8.30
CA LEU A 168 23.16 0.84 7.98
C LEU A 168 22.56 1.41 6.69
N VAL A 169 22.67 2.73 6.46
CA VAL A 169 22.29 3.35 5.18
C VAL A 169 23.05 2.71 4.02
N ASP A 170 24.37 2.49 4.15
CA ASP A 170 25.18 1.81 3.15
C ASP A 170 24.65 0.39 2.84
N LYS A 171 24.37 -0.43 3.86
CA LYS A 171 23.86 -1.79 3.66
C LYS A 171 22.46 -1.83 3.04
N VAL A 172 21.57 -0.94 3.46
CA VAL A 172 20.18 -0.88 2.97
C VAL A 172 20.11 -0.31 1.55
N MET A 173 20.82 0.79 1.26
CA MET A 173 20.80 1.41 -0.07
C MET A 173 21.49 0.55 -1.13
N THR A 174 22.56 -0.18 -0.78
CA THR A 174 23.20 -1.14 -1.68
C THR A 174 22.50 -2.51 -1.73
N SER A 175 21.34 -2.66 -1.09
CA SER A 175 20.56 -3.91 -1.05
C SER A 175 21.28 -5.13 -0.47
N GLN A 176 22.34 -4.92 0.33
CA GLN A 176 23.02 -5.98 1.10
C GLN A 176 22.17 -6.46 2.29
N LEU A 177 21.32 -5.59 2.82
CA LEU A 177 20.34 -5.89 3.87
C LEU A 177 19.00 -5.22 3.52
N ARG A 178 17.90 -5.72 4.07
CA ARG A 178 16.57 -5.13 3.84
C ARG A 178 16.37 -3.82 4.60
N ASN A 179 16.74 -3.85 5.88
CA ASN A 179 16.50 -2.80 6.87
C ASN A 179 17.54 -2.91 8.01
N GLY A 180 17.47 -2.03 9.02
CA GLY A 180 18.31 -2.17 10.21
C GLY A 180 18.03 -1.21 11.37
N PHE A 181 18.68 -1.44 12.51
CA PHE A 181 18.58 -0.64 13.73
C PHE A 181 19.98 -0.39 14.33
N SER A 182 20.32 0.88 14.54
CA SER A 182 21.48 1.30 15.34
C SER A 182 21.09 1.49 16.80
N ILE A 183 21.68 0.70 17.71
CA ILE A 183 21.51 0.83 19.17
C ILE A 183 22.62 1.78 19.69
N ASN A 184 22.50 3.06 19.33
CA ASN A 184 23.50 4.09 19.63
C ASN A 184 23.14 4.94 20.84
N ARG A 185 24.17 5.53 21.44
CA ARG A 185 24.08 6.79 22.20
C ARG A 185 25.41 7.56 22.04
N PRO A 186 25.44 8.90 22.07
CA PRO A 186 24.32 9.82 22.36
C PRO A 186 23.23 9.83 21.28
N PRO A 187 22.03 10.35 21.60
CA PRO A 187 21.00 10.69 20.61
C PRO A 187 21.44 11.84 19.69
N GLY A 188 20.63 12.13 18.68
CA GLY A 188 20.92 13.09 17.61
C GLY A 188 19.83 14.10 17.28
N HIS A 189 18.53 13.78 17.38
CA HIS A 189 17.46 14.58 16.77
C HIS A 189 17.36 16.06 17.23
N HIS A 190 17.74 16.37 18.48
CA HIS A 190 17.79 17.74 19.00
C HIS A 190 19.02 18.56 18.56
N ALA A 191 20.09 17.93 18.06
CA ALA A 191 21.32 18.65 17.71
C ALA A 191 21.11 19.56 16.50
N HIS A 192 21.52 20.82 16.64
CA HIS A 192 21.50 21.83 15.58
C HIS A 192 22.82 21.85 14.80
N ALA A 193 22.90 22.62 13.71
CA ALA A 193 24.13 22.84 12.95
C ALA A 193 25.30 23.37 13.81
N ASP A 194 25.05 24.23 14.80
CA ASP A 194 26.09 24.98 15.54
C ASP A 194 26.05 24.83 17.07
N LYS A 195 25.16 24.00 17.62
CA LYS A 195 25.00 23.81 19.08
C LYS A 195 24.46 22.45 19.49
N MET A 196 24.87 22.01 20.69
CA MET A 196 24.25 20.90 21.41
C MET A 196 22.88 21.32 21.96
N ASN A 197 21.98 20.35 22.14
CA ASN A 197 20.73 20.48 22.88
C ASN A 197 20.20 19.08 23.23
N GLY A 198 19.46 18.93 24.33
CA GLY A 198 18.71 17.69 24.62
C GLY A 198 19.58 16.42 24.58
N CYS A 199 20.72 16.43 25.26
CA CYS A 199 21.74 15.37 25.24
C CYS A 199 22.35 15.03 23.85
N CYS A 200 21.96 15.71 22.77
CA CYS A 200 22.43 15.46 21.42
C CYS A 200 23.67 16.31 21.10
N MET A 201 24.71 15.69 20.53
CA MET A 201 25.91 16.39 20.02
C MET A 201 25.89 16.55 18.49
N PHE A 202 25.60 15.48 17.75
CA PHE A 202 25.56 15.50 16.29
C PHE A 202 24.29 14.82 15.79
N ASN A 203 23.65 15.41 14.78
CA ASN A 203 22.33 14.98 14.33
C ASN A 203 22.46 13.79 13.37
N HIS A 204 22.53 12.58 13.93
CA HIS A 204 22.86 11.39 13.14
C HIS A 204 21.86 11.09 12.03
N LEU A 205 20.57 11.39 12.19
CA LEU A 205 19.58 11.20 11.13
C LEU A 205 19.64 12.28 10.05
N ALA A 206 19.87 13.54 10.41
CA ALA A 206 20.05 14.59 9.41
C ALA A 206 21.32 14.37 8.58
N ILE A 207 22.42 13.95 9.22
CA ILE A 207 23.65 13.55 8.53
C ILE A 207 23.39 12.32 7.65
N ALA A 208 22.66 11.31 8.13
CA ALA A 208 22.30 10.13 7.34
C ALA A 208 21.44 10.45 6.11
N ALA A 209 20.49 11.39 6.22
CA ALA A 209 19.69 11.85 5.08
C ALA A 209 20.58 12.55 4.03
N ARG A 210 21.41 13.52 4.46
CA ARG A 210 22.38 14.21 3.58
C ARG A 210 23.39 13.24 2.96
N TYR A 211 23.81 12.23 3.70
CA TYR A 211 24.73 11.19 3.24
C TYR A 211 24.07 10.29 2.18
N ALA A 212 22.83 9.84 2.39
CA ALA A 212 22.07 9.07 1.43
C ALA A 212 21.85 9.85 0.11
N GLN A 213 21.59 11.16 0.20
CA GLN A 213 21.51 12.05 -0.96
C GLN A 213 22.85 12.13 -1.70
N LYS A 214 23.95 12.40 -0.98
CA LYS A 214 25.29 12.64 -1.54
C LYS A 214 25.95 11.38 -2.13
N GLN A 215 25.87 10.24 -1.45
CA GLN A 215 26.60 9.02 -1.83
C GLN A 215 25.74 8.03 -2.61
N HIS A 216 24.45 7.90 -2.26
CA HIS A 216 23.54 6.90 -2.84
C HIS A 216 22.54 7.50 -3.85
N GLY A 217 22.66 8.80 -4.16
CA GLY A 217 21.83 9.48 -5.16
C GLY A 217 20.34 9.58 -4.80
N VAL A 218 20.00 9.45 -3.51
CA VAL A 218 18.62 9.54 -3.02
C VAL A 218 18.07 10.94 -3.25
N LYS A 219 16.86 11.04 -3.79
CA LYS A 219 16.16 12.31 -4.09
C LYS A 219 15.11 12.69 -3.05
N ARG A 220 14.58 11.70 -2.33
CA ARG A 220 13.51 11.87 -1.33
C ARG A 220 13.75 10.94 -0.13
N VAL A 221 14.03 11.53 1.03
CA VAL A 221 14.14 10.83 2.32
C VAL A 221 12.92 11.21 3.16
N LEU A 222 12.27 10.22 3.78
CA LEU A 222 11.32 10.46 4.86
C LEU A 222 12.05 10.23 6.19
N ILE A 223 11.97 11.19 7.10
CA ILE A 223 12.36 11.03 8.50
C ILE A 223 11.08 11.01 9.34
N VAL A 224 10.87 9.92 10.08
CA VAL A 224 9.77 9.78 11.04
C VAL A 224 10.35 9.83 12.45
N ASP A 225 9.95 10.81 13.23
CA ASP A 225 10.29 10.94 14.64
C ASP A 225 9.06 10.57 15.49
N TRP A 226 9.22 9.53 16.30
CA TRP A 226 8.20 9.05 17.25
C TRP A 226 8.65 9.18 18.71
N ASP A 227 9.81 9.80 18.94
CA ASP A 227 10.26 10.21 20.27
C ASP A 227 9.21 11.16 20.87
N VAL A 228 9.05 11.12 22.19
CA VAL A 228 8.04 11.95 22.85
C VAL A 228 8.42 13.44 22.85
N HIS A 229 9.66 13.78 22.50
CA HIS A 229 10.15 15.15 22.34
C HIS A 229 10.19 15.55 20.86
N HIS A 230 9.95 16.82 20.56
CA HIS A 230 10.13 17.33 19.21
C HIS A 230 11.62 17.37 18.85
N GLY A 231 12.07 16.59 17.86
CA GLY A 231 13.41 16.65 17.26
C GLY A 231 13.67 17.92 16.45
N GLN A 232 13.55 19.09 17.08
CA GLN A 232 13.64 20.40 16.44
C GLN A 232 14.93 20.61 15.64
N GLY A 233 16.02 19.96 16.05
CA GLY A 233 17.29 19.98 15.31
C GLY A 233 17.09 19.50 13.87
N ILE A 234 16.37 18.39 13.66
CA ILE A 234 16.04 17.87 12.33
C ILE A 234 15.18 18.86 11.55
N GLN A 235 14.11 19.40 12.16
CA GLN A 235 13.27 20.43 11.53
C GLN A 235 14.12 21.59 11.00
N TYR A 236 14.95 22.22 11.84
CA TYR A 236 15.73 23.39 11.42
C TYR A 236 16.75 23.09 10.29
N ILE A 237 17.20 21.84 10.15
CA ILE A 237 18.15 21.42 9.10
C ILE A 237 17.46 21.22 7.73
N PHE A 238 16.15 20.96 7.72
CA PHE A 238 15.36 20.69 6.51
C PHE A 238 14.16 21.64 6.30
N GLU A 239 13.99 22.67 7.14
CA GLU A 239 12.89 23.63 7.10
C GLU A 239 12.66 24.25 5.70
N GLU A 240 13.72 24.49 4.92
CA GLU A 240 13.63 24.99 3.53
C GLU A 240 13.81 23.92 2.42
N ASP A 241 13.89 22.63 2.76
CA ASP A 241 14.35 21.57 1.84
C ASP A 241 13.30 20.48 1.52
N PRO A 242 12.61 20.55 0.36
CA PRO A 242 11.59 19.59 -0.04
C PRO A 242 12.14 18.21 -0.47
N SER A 243 13.45 17.98 -0.40
CA SER A 243 14.05 16.65 -0.63
C SER A 243 14.06 15.76 0.62
N VAL A 244 13.73 16.32 1.79
CA VAL A 244 13.54 15.58 3.04
C VAL A 244 12.19 15.96 3.65
N LEU A 245 11.31 14.98 3.78
CA LEU A 245 10.06 15.12 4.53
C LEU A 245 10.34 14.75 5.99
N TYR A 246 10.12 15.68 6.92
CA TYR A 246 10.19 15.42 8.36
C TYR A 246 8.79 15.34 8.96
N PHE A 247 8.55 14.29 9.74
CA PHE A 247 7.36 14.12 10.56
C PHE A 247 7.78 13.90 12.01
N SER A 248 7.14 14.58 12.96
CA SER A 248 7.34 14.38 14.40
C SER A 248 6.01 14.32 15.15
N VAL A 249 5.83 13.31 16.01
CA VAL A 249 4.67 13.16 16.89
C VAL A 249 5.11 13.14 18.35
N HIS A 250 4.88 14.24 19.06
CA HIS A 250 5.56 14.55 20.32
C HIS A 250 4.62 15.19 21.36
N ARG A 251 4.95 15.10 22.64
CA ARG A 251 4.32 15.86 23.73
C ARG A 251 4.60 17.35 23.56
N TYR A 252 3.59 18.18 23.78
CA TYR A 252 3.68 19.63 23.59
C TYR A 252 2.94 20.43 24.67
N GLU A 253 1.69 20.02 24.98
CA GLU A 253 0.84 20.66 26.01
C GLU A 253 0.80 22.19 25.85
N ASP A 254 0.40 22.64 24.64
CA ASP A 254 0.36 24.05 24.19
C ASP A 254 1.69 24.83 24.39
N GLY A 255 2.82 24.12 24.40
CA GLY A 255 4.18 24.65 24.58
C GLY A 255 4.70 24.62 26.02
N SER A 256 3.98 23.98 26.94
CA SER A 256 4.44 23.82 28.33
C SER A 256 5.42 22.66 28.53
N PHE A 257 5.47 21.66 27.63
CA PHE A 257 6.49 20.62 27.64
C PHE A 257 7.78 21.05 26.93
N TRP A 258 8.92 20.51 27.35
CA TRP A 258 10.24 20.81 26.77
C TRP A 258 10.32 20.27 25.32
N PRO A 259 10.90 20.99 24.34
CA PRO A 259 11.75 22.19 24.46
C PRO A 259 11.03 23.55 24.54
N HIS A 260 9.72 23.60 24.80
CA HIS A 260 8.93 24.84 24.96
C HIS A 260 8.88 25.77 23.73
N LEU A 261 9.14 25.21 22.54
CA LEU A 261 9.26 25.94 21.28
C LEU A 261 7.92 26.11 20.57
N LYS A 262 7.61 27.31 20.09
CA LYS A 262 6.34 27.56 19.37
C LYS A 262 6.31 26.90 18.01
N GLU A 263 7.48 26.74 17.42
CA GLU A 263 7.73 26.05 16.16
C GLU A 263 7.57 24.52 16.25
N SER A 264 7.38 23.96 17.46
CA SER A 264 6.90 22.57 17.62
C SER A 264 5.40 22.44 17.32
N ASP A 265 4.62 23.53 17.26
CA ASP A 265 3.21 23.43 16.88
C ASP A 265 3.06 23.10 15.39
N SER A 266 2.03 22.32 15.07
CA SER A 266 1.44 22.04 13.75
C SER A 266 1.29 23.21 12.76
N SER A 267 1.51 24.46 13.19
CA SER A 267 1.56 25.62 12.32
C SER A 267 2.90 25.82 11.61
N SER A 268 3.99 25.21 12.09
CA SER A 268 5.31 25.20 11.44
C SER A 268 5.40 24.08 10.41
N VAL A 269 5.02 24.43 9.18
CA VAL A 269 4.92 23.50 8.04
C VAL A 269 6.13 23.53 7.10
N GLY A 270 7.23 24.17 7.47
CA GLY A 270 8.36 24.44 6.58
C GLY A 270 8.33 25.86 5.99
N LEU A 271 9.47 26.32 5.51
CA LEU A 271 9.70 27.63 4.90
C LEU A 271 10.17 27.49 3.44
N GLY A 272 10.16 28.60 2.70
CA GLY A 272 10.79 28.68 1.37
C GLY A 272 10.31 27.60 0.40
N ALA A 273 11.22 26.72 -0.04
CA ALA A 273 10.92 25.59 -0.91
C ALA A 273 10.44 24.34 -0.14
N GLY A 274 10.75 24.23 1.16
CA GLY A 274 10.35 23.15 2.06
C GLY A 274 8.97 23.32 2.66
N GLN A 275 8.21 24.35 2.28
CA GLN A 275 6.85 24.55 2.77
C GLN A 275 5.92 23.39 2.36
N GLY A 276 5.35 22.73 3.38
CA GLY A 276 4.60 21.48 3.30
C GLY A 276 5.39 20.24 3.77
N TYR A 277 6.72 20.31 3.87
CA TYR A 277 7.60 19.15 4.13
C TYR A 277 8.07 19.04 5.59
N ASN A 278 7.59 19.90 6.48
CA ASN A 278 7.69 19.73 7.92
C ASN A 278 6.30 19.42 8.50
N ILE A 279 6.17 18.35 9.30
CA ILE A 279 4.90 17.88 9.84
C ILE A 279 5.02 17.64 11.35
N ASN A 280 4.55 18.60 12.13
CA ASN A 280 4.50 18.48 13.59
C ASN A 280 3.10 18.10 14.05
N LEU A 281 2.99 17.00 14.80
CA LEU A 281 1.77 16.55 15.46
C LEU A 281 1.92 16.69 16.99
N PRO A 282 1.58 17.86 17.56
CA PRO A 282 1.74 18.13 18.98
C PRO A 282 0.62 17.51 19.82
N TRP A 283 0.97 16.63 20.76
CA TRP A 283 0.07 16.10 21.77
C TRP A 283 -0.14 17.11 22.91
N ASN A 284 -1.39 17.56 23.07
CA ASN A 284 -1.79 18.58 24.03
C ASN A 284 -2.34 18.02 25.37
N LYS A 285 -2.05 16.74 25.65
CA LYS A 285 -2.22 16.05 26.93
C LYS A 285 -1.19 14.92 27.02
N ILE A 286 -0.79 14.57 28.24
CA ILE A 286 -0.15 13.28 28.57
C ILE A 286 -1.10 12.08 28.42
N GLY A 287 -0.53 10.87 28.48
CA GLY A 287 -1.29 9.63 28.57
C GLY A 287 -1.93 9.13 27.28
N MET A 288 -1.39 9.51 26.11
CA MET A 288 -1.82 8.97 24.81
C MET A 288 -1.49 7.47 24.71
N GLU A 289 -2.36 6.71 24.03
CA GLU A 289 -2.36 5.24 23.92
C GLU A 289 -2.22 4.79 22.44
N ASP A 290 -2.21 3.47 22.17
CA ASP A 290 -1.90 2.92 20.84
C ASP A 290 -2.82 3.46 19.73
N GLY A 291 -4.11 3.65 20.03
CA GLY A 291 -5.11 4.18 19.11
C GLY A 291 -4.83 5.62 18.67
N ASP A 292 -4.21 6.45 19.51
CA ASP A 292 -3.84 7.83 19.17
C ASP A 292 -2.73 7.87 18.11
N TYR A 293 -1.65 7.09 18.33
CA TYR A 293 -0.51 6.98 17.42
C TYR A 293 -0.89 6.27 16.11
N ILE A 294 -1.67 5.20 16.18
CA ILE A 294 -2.07 4.45 14.97
C ILE A 294 -3.06 5.28 14.11
N THR A 295 -3.99 6.03 14.72
CA THR A 295 -4.86 6.94 13.96
C THR A 295 -4.05 8.07 13.31
N ALA A 296 -3.05 8.63 14.01
CA ALA A 296 -2.14 9.61 13.44
C ALA A 296 -1.37 9.06 12.21
N PHE A 297 -0.92 7.82 12.28
CA PHE A 297 -0.27 7.16 11.15
C PHE A 297 -1.25 6.94 9.98
N GLN A 298 -2.46 6.46 10.25
CA GLN A 298 -3.46 6.17 9.22
C GLN A 298 -4.03 7.42 8.54
N GLN A 299 -4.41 8.45 9.30
CA GLN A 299 -5.14 9.61 8.77
C GLN A 299 -4.23 10.76 8.29
N LEU A 300 -2.96 10.81 8.71
CA LEU A 300 -2.02 11.89 8.37
C LEU A 300 -0.72 11.35 7.73
N LEU A 301 0.10 10.56 8.44
CA LEU A 301 1.45 10.22 7.98
C LEU A 301 1.45 9.33 6.72
N LEU A 302 0.70 8.23 6.71
CA LEU A 302 0.71 7.29 5.57
C LEU A 302 0.17 7.93 4.28
N PRO A 303 -0.98 8.65 4.26
CA PRO A 303 -1.43 9.38 3.06
C PRO A 303 -0.35 10.29 2.45
N VAL A 304 0.34 11.05 3.30
CA VAL A 304 1.44 11.95 2.90
C VAL A 304 2.66 11.15 2.43
N ALA A 305 3.09 10.12 3.17
CA ALA A 305 4.25 9.30 2.84
C ALA A 305 4.08 8.55 1.50
N TYR A 306 2.87 8.08 1.19
CA TYR A 306 2.55 7.49 -0.11
C TYR A 306 2.48 8.54 -1.23
N GLU A 307 2.02 9.78 -1.00
CA GLU A 307 2.11 10.87 -2.01
C GLU A 307 3.56 11.33 -2.22
N PHE A 308 4.38 11.36 -1.16
CA PHE A 308 5.79 11.75 -1.23
C PHE A 308 6.68 10.68 -1.88
N GLN A 309 6.29 9.40 -1.82
CA GLN A 309 7.04 8.26 -2.39
C GLN A 309 8.54 8.28 -2.00
N PRO A 310 8.91 8.22 -0.71
CA PRO A 310 10.31 8.26 -0.29
C PRO A 310 11.09 7.06 -0.82
N GLN A 311 12.39 7.24 -1.04
CA GLN A 311 13.29 6.17 -1.50
C GLN A 311 14.03 5.50 -0.33
N LEU A 312 14.12 6.17 0.81
CA LEU A 312 14.66 5.71 2.09
C LEU A 312 13.78 6.27 3.21
N VAL A 313 13.49 5.47 4.23
CA VAL A 313 12.92 5.93 5.49
C VAL A 313 13.98 5.83 6.59
N LEU A 314 14.17 6.94 7.31
CA LEU A 314 14.90 7.00 8.57
C LEU A 314 13.89 7.18 9.71
N VAL A 315 14.17 6.58 10.87
CA VAL A 315 13.31 6.72 12.06
C VAL A 315 14.14 7.16 13.25
N ALA A 316 13.72 8.28 13.85
CA ALA A 316 14.15 8.73 15.18
C ALA A 316 13.36 7.89 16.19
N ALA A 317 14.01 6.80 16.63
CA ALA A 317 13.39 5.75 17.40
C ALA A 317 13.61 6.00 18.90
N GLY A 318 12.97 7.04 19.43
CA GLY A 318 12.77 7.20 20.87
C GLY A 318 11.74 6.21 21.41
N PHE A 319 11.81 5.91 22.71
CA PHE A 319 10.85 5.02 23.38
C PHE A 319 10.34 5.58 24.71
N ASP A 320 10.47 6.88 24.91
CA ASP A 320 9.89 7.63 26.02
C ASP A 320 8.40 7.92 25.83
N SER A 321 7.87 7.67 24.63
CA SER A 321 6.44 7.55 24.37
C SER A 321 5.85 6.21 24.89
N VAL A 322 6.67 5.23 25.30
CA VAL A 322 6.22 3.95 25.88
C VAL A 322 5.74 4.15 27.33
N ILE A 323 4.72 3.38 27.72
CA ILE A 323 4.19 3.33 29.08
C ILE A 323 5.30 3.14 30.14
N GLY A 324 5.24 3.98 31.19
CA GLY A 324 6.16 3.93 32.32
C GLY A 324 7.46 4.73 32.15
N ASP A 325 7.66 5.44 31.03
CA ASP A 325 8.74 6.42 30.93
C ASP A 325 8.53 7.64 31.84
N PRO A 326 9.56 8.12 32.57
CA PRO A 326 9.43 9.23 33.52
C PRO A 326 9.37 10.63 32.88
N MET A 327 9.68 10.78 31.58
CA MET A 327 9.68 12.08 30.87
C MET A 327 8.47 12.23 29.96
N GLY A 328 8.12 11.18 29.20
CA GLY A 328 7.01 11.26 28.26
C GLY A 328 5.62 11.26 28.89
N GLU A 329 5.44 10.56 30.01
CA GLU A 329 4.13 10.37 30.69
C GLU A 329 3.02 9.81 29.77
N MET A 330 3.41 9.14 28.67
CA MET A 330 2.52 8.49 27.72
C MET A 330 2.19 7.04 28.15
N ARG A 331 1.30 6.39 27.39
CA ARG A 331 0.77 5.05 27.69
C ARG A 331 0.80 4.10 26.50
N VAL A 332 1.58 4.43 25.46
CA VAL A 332 1.74 3.57 24.29
C VAL A 332 2.39 2.26 24.73
N SER A 333 1.84 1.13 24.28
CA SER A 333 2.39 -0.18 24.54
C SER A 333 3.66 -0.42 23.71
N PRO A 334 4.62 -1.22 24.19
CA PRO A 334 5.71 -1.71 23.35
C PRO A 334 5.19 -2.38 22.07
N GLN A 335 4.08 -3.11 22.16
CA GLN A 335 3.42 -3.80 21.05
C GLN A 335 3.07 -2.84 19.90
N CYS A 336 2.69 -1.58 20.19
CA CYS A 336 2.39 -0.56 19.18
C CYS A 336 3.56 -0.31 18.20
N PHE A 337 4.80 -0.32 18.69
CA PHE A 337 6.00 -0.06 17.87
C PHE A 337 6.24 -1.16 16.83
N SER A 338 5.71 -2.37 17.05
CA SER A 338 5.61 -3.39 16.00
C SER A 338 4.73 -2.90 14.83
N ILE A 339 3.57 -2.34 15.15
CA ILE A 339 2.60 -1.84 14.17
C ILE A 339 3.16 -0.62 13.42
N LEU A 340 3.75 0.35 14.13
CA LEU A 340 4.34 1.54 13.50
C LEU A 340 5.51 1.16 12.57
N THR A 341 6.41 0.27 13.03
CA THR A 341 7.50 -0.27 12.18
C THR A 341 6.95 -0.99 10.95
N HIS A 342 5.90 -1.80 11.11
CA HIS A 342 5.26 -2.53 10.01
C HIS A 342 4.58 -1.60 9.01
N MET A 343 3.91 -0.54 9.47
CA MET A 343 3.32 0.48 8.60
C MET A 343 4.39 1.15 7.73
N LEU A 344 5.53 1.54 8.30
CA LEU A 344 6.62 2.20 7.56
C LEU A 344 7.33 1.27 6.54
N LYS A 345 7.31 -0.06 6.73
CA LYS A 345 7.77 -1.01 5.70
C LYS A 345 6.95 -0.92 4.39
N GLY A 346 5.75 -0.36 4.42
CA GLY A 346 4.89 -0.11 3.26
C GLY A 346 5.37 1.01 2.33
N VAL A 347 6.31 1.86 2.77
CA VAL A 347 6.94 2.89 1.94
C VAL A 347 8.43 2.61 1.77
N ALA A 348 9.07 3.26 0.79
CA ALA A 348 10.46 3.00 0.38
C ALA A 348 10.81 1.52 0.09
N GLN A 349 9.82 0.66 -0.19
CA GLN A 349 9.99 -0.78 -0.45
C GLN A 349 10.66 -1.52 0.72
N GLY A 350 10.37 -1.09 1.96
CA GLY A 350 10.98 -1.65 3.17
C GLY A 350 12.42 -1.19 3.46
N ARG A 351 13.00 -0.28 2.67
CA ARG A 351 14.31 0.35 2.96
C ARG A 351 14.17 1.32 4.14
N LEU A 352 14.35 0.77 5.34
CA LEU A 352 14.03 1.37 6.62
C LEU A 352 15.23 1.26 7.57
N VAL A 353 15.67 2.37 8.15
CA VAL A 353 16.75 2.42 9.15
C VAL A 353 16.26 3.15 10.40
N LEU A 354 16.30 2.45 11.54
CA LEU A 354 16.02 3.02 12.87
C LEU A 354 17.35 3.42 13.54
N ALA A 355 17.35 4.53 14.27
CA ALA A 355 18.41 4.93 15.19
C ALA A 355 17.80 5.29 16.54
N LEU A 356 18.41 4.81 17.63
CA LEU A 356 17.91 5.06 18.99
C LEU A 356 18.09 6.54 19.36
N GLU A 357 17.01 7.18 19.82
CA GLU A 357 17.00 8.56 20.33
C GLU A 357 16.79 8.53 21.86
N GLY A 358 15.65 9.00 22.37
CA GLY A 358 15.23 8.98 23.77
C GLY A 358 14.64 7.64 24.27
N GLY A 359 13.85 7.70 25.34
CA GLY A 359 13.47 6.54 26.17
C GLY A 359 14.42 6.32 27.33
N TYR A 360 13.90 6.48 28.56
CA TYR A 360 14.68 6.59 29.80
C TYR A 360 14.26 5.60 30.88
N ASN A 361 13.03 5.05 30.82
CA ASN A 361 12.75 3.77 31.49
C ASN A 361 13.44 2.64 30.72
N LEU A 362 14.45 2.02 31.37
CA LEU A 362 15.30 0.99 30.76
C LEU A 362 14.50 -0.22 30.23
N GLN A 363 13.46 -0.66 30.97
CA GLN A 363 12.63 -1.79 30.59
C GLN A 363 11.73 -1.41 29.40
N SER A 364 10.97 -0.31 29.51
CA SER A 364 10.08 0.17 28.46
C SER A 364 10.82 0.43 27.14
N THR A 365 12.04 0.98 27.23
CA THR A 365 12.91 1.23 26.07
C THR A 365 13.36 -0.08 25.42
N ALA A 366 13.82 -1.05 26.21
CA ALA A 366 14.25 -2.35 25.70
C ALA A 366 13.08 -3.15 25.09
N GLU A 367 11.89 -3.11 25.68
CA GLU A 367 10.68 -3.75 25.15
C GLU A 367 10.26 -3.11 23.81
N GLY A 368 10.28 -1.77 23.71
CA GLY A 368 9.97 -1.03 22.49
C GLY A 368 10.96 -1.30 21.34
N VAL A 369 12.26 -1.37 21.65
CA VAL A 369 13.28 -1.81 20.70
C VAL A 369 13.02 -3.25 20.25
N CYS A 370 12.74 -4.17 21.17
CA CYS A 370 12.45 -5.57 20.82
C CYS A 370 11.20 -5.71 19.95
N ALA A 371 10.15 -4.92 20.19
CA ALA A 371 8.96 -4.88 19.33
C ALA A 371 9.28 -4.40 17.91
N SER A 372 10.04 -3.32 17.79
CA SER A 372 10.53 -2.81 16.50
C SER A 372 11.39 -3.84 15.77
N VAL A 373 12.35 -4.46 16.45
CA VAL A 373 13.27 -5.46 15.87
C VAL A 373 12.53 -6.71 15.38
N ARG A 374 11.54 -7.23 16.12
CA ARG A 374 10.65 -8.32 15.65
C ARG A 374 10.02 -7.96 14.30
N SER A 375 9.46 -6.75 14.16
CA SER A 375 8.83 -6.30 12.91
C SER A 375 9.82 -5.99 11.77
N LEU A 376 11.06 -5.59 12.07
CA LEU A 376 12.14 -5.49 11.08
C LEU A 376 12.53 -6.87 10.53
N LEU A 377 12.69 -7.86 11.43
CA LEU A 377 13.02 -9.25 11.12
C LEU A 377 11.90 -9.98 10.36
N GLY A 378 10.68 -9.45 10.35
CA GLY A 378 9.53 -10.02 9.66
C GLY A 378 8.66 -10.94 10.52
N ASP A 379 8.79 -10.88 11.85
CA ASP A 379 7.87 -11.58 12.74
C ASP A 379 6.43 -11.03 12.60
N PRO A 380 5.40 -11.85 12.90
CA PRO A 380 4.02 -11.41 12.88
C PRO A 380 3.79 -10.27 13.89
N CYS A 381 3.00 -9.27 13.49
CA CYS A 381 2.53 -8.24 14.41
C CYS A 381 1.81 -8.87 15.62
N PRO A 382 1.89 -8.28 16.82
CA PRO A 382 1.12 -8.71 17.98
C PRO A 382 -0.35 -8.26 17.87
N HIS A 383 -1.18 -8.73 18.81
CA HIS A 383 -2.41 -7.99 19.15
C HIS A 383 -2.06 -6.75 19.98
N LEU A 384 -2.88 -5.69 19.87
CA LEU A 384 -2.76 -4.53 20.74
C LEU A 384 -3.38 -4.81 22.11
N VAL A 385 -2.77 -4.20 23.13
CA VAL A 385 -3.18 -4.35 24.54
C VAL A 385 -4.01 -3.18 25.05
N SER A 386 -4.01 -2.03 24.34
CA SER A 386 -4.99 -0.96 24.49
C SER A 386 -6.00 -0.95 23.32
N PRO A 387 -7.16 -0.28 23.46
CA PRO A 387 -8.12 -0.12 22.36
C PRO A 387 -7.51 0.51 21.11
N GLY A 388 -8.06 0.18 19.95
CA GLY A 388 -7.69 0.78 18.66
C GLY A 388 -8.29 2.17 18.40
N ALA A 389 -9.14 2.68 19.30
CA ALA A 389 -9.80 3.98 19.18
C ALA A 389 -8.90 5.12 19.67
N PRO A 390 -8.80 6.26 18.96
CA PRO A 390 -8.13 7.46 19.45
C PRO A 390 -8.99 8.24 20.46
N SER A 391 -8.30 9.04 21.28
CA SER A 391 -8.86 10.04 22.17
C SER A 391 -9.31 11.31 21.42
N GLU A 392 -10.25 12.06 22.01
CA GLU A 392 -10.65 13.39 21.54
C GLU A 392 -9.47 14.37 21.42
N SER A 393 -8.45 14.21 22.28
CA SER A 393 -7.29 15.10 22.34
C SER A 393 -6.31 14.84 21.19
N ALA A 394 -6.12 13.57 20.82
CA ALA A 394 -5.40 13.22 19.61
C ALA A 394 -6.19 13.62 18.36
N LEU A 395 -7.49 13.30 18.28
CA LEU A 395 -8.36 13.69 17.16
C LEU A 395 -8.33 15.19 16.88
N LYS A 396 -8.38 16.04 17.92
CA LYS A 396 -8.21 17.49 17.79
C LYS A 396 -6.85 17.87 17.21
N SER A 397 -5.77 17.24 17.67
CA SER A 397 -4.39 17.55 17.28
C SER A 397 -4.09 17.06 15.85
N ILE A 398 -4.56 15.86 15.48
CA ILE A 398 -4.51 15.32 14.12
C ILE A 398 -5.31 16.22 13.16
N SER A 399 -6.55 16.58 13.52
CA SER A 399 -7.41 17.44 12.70
C SER A 399 -6.83 18.84 12.49
N LYS A 400 -6.20 19.44 13.51
CA LYS A 400 -5.47 20.71 13.41
C LYS A 400 -4.27 20.59 12.46
N THR A 401 -3.51 19.50 12.56
CA THR A 401 -2.31 19.26 11.74
C THR A 401 -2.67 19.00 10.27
N ILE A 402 -3.69 18.19 10.02
CA ILE A 402 -4.27 18.00 8.66
C ILE A 402 -4.79 19.34 8.12
N SER A 403 -5.46 20.17 8.94
CA SER A 403 -5.93 21.50 8.53
C SER A 403 -4.80 22.45 8.12
N ALA A 404 -3.65 22.41 8.80
CA ALA A 404 -2.48 23.23 8.48
C ALA A 404 -1.79 22.76 7.18
N LEU A 405 -1.77 21.44 6.93
CA LEU A 405 -1.06 20.82 5.80
C LEU A 405 -1.91 20.60 4.55
N TYR A 406 -3.24 20.78 4.67
CA TYR A 406 -4.22 20.70 3.58
C TYR A 406 -3.83 21.45 2.29
N PRO A 407 -3.17 22.63 2.31
CA PRO A 407 -2.77 23.32 1.08
C PRO A 407 -1.71 22.60 0.24
N PHE A 408 -0.90 21.72 0.85
CA PHE A 408 0.32 21.17 0.25
C PHE A 408 0.15 19.74 -0.27
N TRP A 409 -0.66 18.92 0.44
CA TRP A 409 -0.80 17.48 0.18
C TRP A 409 -2.19 17.15 -0.39
N LYS A 410 -2.23 16.54 -1.58
CA LYS A 410 -3.47 16.21 -2.30
C LYS A 410 -4.15 14.98 -1.72
N SER A 411 -3.37 14.10 -1.09
CA SER A 411 -3.82 13.05 -0.19
C SER A 411 -4.69 13.61 0.94
N LEU A 412 -4.25 14.66 1.63
CA LEU A 412 -5.04 15.34 2.67
C LEU A 412 -6.23 16.14 2.10
N GLN A 413 -6.14 16.62 0.85
CA GLN A 413 -7.27 17.21 0.12
C GLN A 413 -8.40 16.21 -0.21
N THR A 414 -8.24 14.94 0.18
CA THR A 414 -9.35 13.97 0.19
C THR A 414 -10.46 14.41 1.14
N PHE A 415 -10.17 15.05 2.28
CA PHE A 415 -11.22 15.52 3.20
C PHE A 415 -11.98 16.73 2.62
N GLU A 416 -13.31 16.69 2.57
CA GLU A 416 -14.13 17.82 2.11
C GLU A 416 -14.39 18.86 3.22
N GLY A 417 -14.30 18.44 4.49
CA GLY A 417 -14.58 19.25 5.67
C GLY A 417 -16.05 19.28 6.08
N GLY A 418 -16.33 20.09 7.11
CA GLY A 418 -17.64 20.16 7.77
C GLY A 418 -17.72 19.29 9.03
N PRO A 419 -18.84 19.37 9.79
CA PRO A 419 -19.00 18.64 11.03
C PRO A 419 -19.17 17.13 10.80
N LEU A 420 -18.35 16.35 11.50
CA LEU A 420 -18.57 14.91 11.70
C LEU A 420 -19.33 14.67 13.01
N SER A 421 -19.78 13.44 13.24
CA SER A 421 -20.57 13.08 14.41
C SER A 421 -19.71 12.82 15.64
N ASP A 422 -20.02 13.50 16.74
CA ASP A 422 -19.40 13.35 18.07
C ASP A 422 -20.25 12.50 19.04
N VAL A 423 -21.16 11.67 18.51
CA VAL A 423 -21.94 10.68 19.28
C VAL A 423 -20.98 9.64 19.92
N PRO A 424 -21.27 9.06 21.10
CA PRO A 424 -20.44 7.98 21.64
C PRO A 424 -20.27 6.83 20.62
N PRO A 425 -19.03 6.40 20.32
CA PRO A 425 -18.76 5.35 19.33
C PRO A 425 -19.20 3.96 19.82
N LEU A 426 -19.05 2.98 18.93
CA LEU A 426 -19.14 1.56 19.28
C LEU A 426 -18.02 1.15 20.26
N PRO A 427 -18.16 0.00 20.94
CA PRO A 427 -17.08 -0.53 21.76
C PRO A 427 -15.85 -0.86 20.91
N ALA A 428 -14.68 -0.36 21.32
CA ALA A 428 -13.38 -0.72 20.76
C ALA A 428 -12.70 -1.75 21.69
N PRO A 429 -12.84 -3.07 21.45
CA PRO A 429 -12.30 -4.11 22.32
C PRO A 429 -10.79 -4.28 22.15
N VAL A 430 -10.19 -5.07 23.05
CA VAL A 430 -8.83 -5.60 22.93
C VAL A 430 -8.88 -7.12 22.74
N CYS A 431 -7.86 -7.68 22.11
CA CYS A 431 -7.75 -9.13 21.89
C CYS A 431 -6.91 -9.78 22.99
N ALA A 432 -7.06 -11.09 23.20
CA ALA A 432 -6.11 -11.84 24.00
C ALA A 432 -4.72 -11.88 23.33
N GLU A 433 -3.65 -11.91 24.11
CA GLU A 433 -2.30 -12.02 23.57
C GLU A 433 -2.09 -13.39 22.90
N VAL A 434 -1.58 -13.36 21.67
CA VAL A 434 -1.21 -14.55 20.90
C VAL A 434 0.31 -14.59 20.83
N LYS A 435 0.91 -15.70 21.26
CA LYS A 435 2.37 -15.86 21.25
C LYS A 435 2.96 -15.58 19.87
N ALA A 436 4.05 -14.83 19.85
CA ALA A 436 4.89 -14.71 18.67
C ALA A 436 5.45 -16.10 18.31
N SER A 437 5.49 -16.39 17.00
CA SER A 437 6.00 -17.62 16.42
C SER A 437 6.73 -17.28 15.13
N SER A 438 7.52 -18.21 14.61
CA SER A 438 7.98 -18.11 13.21
C SER A 438 6.80 -17.88 12.28
N LEU A 439 6.99 -16.97 11.32
CA LEU A 439 6.03 -16.74 10.24
C LEU A 439 5.99 -18.00 9.34
N ILE A 440 4.79 -18.56 9.18
CA ILE A 440 4.52 -19.67 8.27
C ILE A 440 3.23 -19.30 7.54
N THR A 441 3.24 -19.37 6.21
CA THR A 441 2.07 -19.12 5.35
C THR A 441 1.53 -20.46 4.86
N GLY A 442 0.27 -20.74 5.14
CA GLY A 442 -0.46 -21.86 4.54
C GLY A 442 -0.83 -21.55 3.09
N LEU A 443 -0.76 -22.54 2.22
CA LEU A 443 -1.29 -22.47 0.86
C LEU A 443 -2.20 -23.66 0.62
N VAL A 444 -3.27 -23.42 -0.14
CA VAL A 444 -4.11 -24.47 -0.68
C VAL A 444 -4.43 -24.25 -2.15
N TYR A 445 -4.41 -25.34 -2.88
CA TYR A 445 -5.06 -25.53 -4.16
C TYR A 445 -5.51 -26.99 -4.27
N ASP A 446 -6.55 -27.26 -5.06
CA ASP A 446 -6.91 -28.62 -5.45
C ASP A 446 -7.41 -28.64 -6.90
N GLN A 447 -6.75 -29.44 -7.75
CA GLN A 447 -7.11 -29.56 -9.17
C GLN A 447 -8.54 -30.08 -9.40
N ARG A 448 -9.16 -30.77 -8.44
CA ARG A 448 -10.55 -31.26 -8.52
C ARG A 448 -11.55 -30.10 -8.55
N MET A 449 -11.21 -28.92 -8.04
CA MET A 449 -12.02 -27.70 -8.20
C MET A 449 -12.10 -27.22 -9.66
N MET A 450 -11.26 -27.74 -10.57
CA MET A 450 -11.36 -27.46 -12.01
C MET A 450 -12.54 -28.19 -12.69
N LEU A 451 -13.12 -29.22 -12.06
CA LEU A 451 -14.12 -30.07 -12.71
C LEU A 451 -15.46 -29.35 -12.97
N HIS A 452 -15.78 -28.31 -12.22
CA HIS A 452 -16.91 -27.43 -12.47
C HIS A 452 -16.70 -26.59 -13.73
N HIS A 453 -17.55 -26.74 -14.75
CA HIS A 453 -17.40 -26.04 -16.05
C HIS A 453 -18.75 -25.76 -16.72
N ASN A 454 -18.79 -24.78 -17.62
CA ASN A 454 -19.98 -24.46 -18.40
C ASN A 454 -20.07 -25.39 -19.62
N MET A 455 -21.16 -26.18 -19.71
CA MET A 455 -21.34 -27.16 -20.79
C MET A 455 -21.91 -26.55 -22.09
N TRP A 456 -22.23 -25.26 -22.11
CA TRP A 456 -22.95 -24.59 -23.21
C TRP A 456 -22.24 -23.36 -23.76
N ASP A 457 -21.52 -22.62 -22.92
CA ASP A 457 -20.68 -21.50 -23.33
C ASP A 457 -19.22 -21.73 -22.94
N GLY A 458 -18.38 -21.97 -23.93
CA GLY A 458 -16.92 -22.13 -23.78
C GLY A 458 -16.15 -20.81 -23.60
N HIS A 459 -16.83 -19.65 -23.67
CA HIS A 459 -16.23 -18.32 -23.43
C HIS A 459 -16.62 -17.75 -22.06
N HIS A 460 -17.32 -18.53 -21.22
CA HIS A 460 -17.76 -18.10 -19.90
C HIS A 460 -16.56 -17.69 -19.02
N PRO A 461 -16.55 -16.50 -18.39
CA PRO A 461 -15.34 -15.92 -17.80
C PRO A 461 -14.81 -16.68 -16.57
N GLU A 462 -15.70 -17.30 -15.79
CA GLU A 462 -15.32 -18.13 -14.64
C GLU A 462 -14.79 -19.50 -15.12
N LEU A 463 -13.54 -19.50 -15.61
CA LEU A 463 -12.88 -20.65 -16.21
C LEU A 463 -12.17 -21.55 -15.17
N PRO A 464 -12.19 -22.89 -15.35
CA PRO A 464 -11.36 -23.82 -14.57
C PRO A 464 -9.88 -23.44 -14.50
N GLN A 465 -9.34 -22.87 -15.58
CA GLN A 465 -7.95 -22.48 -15.72
C GLN A 465 -7.54 -21.33 -14.78
N ARG A 466 -8.49 -20.63 -14.13
CA ARG A 466 -8.19 -19.57 -13.15
C ARG A 466 -7.29 -20.09 -12.04
N ILE A 467 -7.77 -21.09 -11.29
CA ILE A 467 -7.04 -21.66 -10.16
C ILE A 467 -5.75 -22.34 -10.58
N SER A 468 -5.73 -23.04 -11.72
CA SER A 468 -4.51 -23.74 -12.17
C SER A 468 -3.43 -22.78 -12.67
N ARG A 469 -3.80 -21.64 -13.27
CA ARG A 469 -2.83 -20.61 -13.69
C ARG A 469 -2.23 -19.87 -12.51
N ILE A 470 -3.03 -19.61 -11.47
CA ILE A 470 -2.53 -19.11 -10.18
C ILE A 470 -1.61 -20.16 -9.54
N PHE A 471 -2.02 -21.43 -9.46
CA PHE A 471 -1.23 -22.47 -8.81
C PHE A 471 0.06 -22.84 -9.56
N CYS A 472 0.09 -22.78 -10.90
CA CYS A 472 1.35 -22.90 -11.66
C CYS A 472 2.37 -21.78 -11.34
N GLN A 473 1.94 -20.72 -10.66
CA GLN A 473 2.78 -19.63 -10.16
C GLN A 473 3.19 -19.83 -8.67
N HIS A 474 2.72 -20.90 -8.00
CA HIS A 474 2.83 -21.13 -6.54
C HIS A 474 3.26 -22.55 -6.09
N GLU A 475 2.82 -23.60 -6.79
CA GLU A 475 2.88 -25.06 -6.55
C GLU A 475 3.38 -25.62 -5.17
N GLU A 476 2.45 -25.92 -4.23
CA GLU A 476 2.38 -27.15 -3.36
C GLU A 476 1.22 -27.12 -2.30
N LEU A 477 0.50 -28.27 -2.10
CA LEU A 477 -0.43 -28.68 -0.96
C LEU A 477 -1.98 -28.38 -0.95
N GLU A 478 -2.77 -29.17 -0.16
CA GLU A 478 -4.26 -29.49 -0.26
C GLU A 478 -5.07 -29.59 1.09
N GLU A 479 -6.44 -29.54 1.10
CA GLU A 479 -7.33 -29.33 2.31
C GLU A 479 -8.85 -29.83 2.28
N LEU A 480 -9.71 -29.48 3.29
CA LEU A 480 -11.18 -29.76 3.54
C LEU A 480 -11.85 -28.78 4.60
N ALA A 481 -13.14 -28.81 5.04
CA ALA A 481 -14.46 -28.53 4.36
C ALA A 481 -15.75 -28.42 5.27
N LEU A 482 -16.64 -27.37 5.22
CA LEU A 482 -18.06 -27.38 5.77
C LEU A 482 -19.07 -26.19 5.46
N CYS A 483 -20.32 -26.37 5.97
CA CYS A 483 -21.56 -25.56 6.26
C CYS A 483 -22.42 -24.82 5.19
N HIS A 484 -23.77 -24.97 5.26
CA HIS A 484 -24.83 -24.19 4.56
C HIS A 484 -26.25 -24.52 5.09
N SER A 485 -27.32 -23.89 4.56
CA SER A 485 -28.73 -24.22 4.90
C SER A 485 -29.22 -25.53 4.26
N SER A 486 -30.07 -26.30 4.94
CA SER A 486 -30.39 -27.69 4.53
C SER A 486 -31.17 -27.82 3.21
N GLU A 487 -32.05 -26.87 2.89
CA GLU A 487 -32.83 -26.86 1.65
C GLU A 487 -31.96 -26.43 0.45
N HIS A 488 -31.08 -25.43 0.63
CA HIS A 488 -30.09 -25.04 -0.37
C HIS A 488 -29.05 -26.15 -0.60
N ILE A 489 -28.50 -26.75 0.47
CA ILE A 489 -27.62 -27.94 0.37
C ILE A 489 -28.33 -29.04 -0.40
N SER A 490 -29.58 -29.40 -0.06
CA SER A 490 -30.30 -30.47 -0.75
C SER A 490 -30.50 -30.16 -2.23
N THR A 491 -30.80 -28.89 -2.56
CA THR A 491 -30.99 -28.43 -3.94
C THR A 491 -29.68 -28.53 -4.74
N ILE A 492 -28.60 -27.90 -4.27
CA ILE A 492 -27.30 -27.94 -4.97
C ILE A 492 -26.73 -29.37 -4.97
N LYS A 493 -26.86 -30.15 -3.89
CA LYS A 493 -26.46 -31.56 -3.85
C LYS A 493 -27.16 -32.40 -4.91
N SER A 494 -28.45 -32.18 -5.13
CA SER A 494 -29.21 -32.95 -6.12
C SER A 494 -28.69 -32.79 -7.55
N THR A 495 -27.92 -31.73 -7.84
CA THR A 495 -27.30 -31.48 -9.15
C THR A 495 -26.29 -32.54 -9.57
N GLU A 496 -25.63 -33.20 -8.61
CA GLU A 496 -24.66 -34.29 -8.81
C GLU A 496 -25.22 -35.38 -9.74
N HIS A 497 -26.52 -35.68 -9.61
CA HIS A 497 -27.20 -36.75 -10.35
C HIS A 497 -28.15 -36.25 -11.45
N MET A 498 -28.20 -34.94 -11.72
CA MET A 498 -29.07 -34.38 -12.77
C MET A 498 -28.50 -34.61 -14.17
N LYS A 499 -29.40 -34.55 -15.18
CA LYS A 499 -29.01 -34.57 -16.59
C LYS A 499 -28.68 -33.15 -17.06
N PRO A 500 -27.76 -32.95 -18.02
CA PRO A 500 -27.35 -31.62 -18.47
C PRO A 500 -28.49 -30.67 -18.85
N ARG A 501 -29.58 -31.15 -19.47
CA ARG A 501 -30.74 -30.29 -19.80
C ARG A 501 -31.52 -29.78 -18.59
N ASP A 502 -31.50 -30.53 -17.50
CA ASP A 502 -32.16 -30.16 -16.25
C ASP A 502 -31.24 -29.24 -15.42
N LEU A 503 -29.93 -29.48 -15.43
CA LEU A 503 -28.91 -28.55 -14.92
C LEU A 503 -28.98 -27.17 -15.60
N HIS A 504 -29.09 -27.13 -16.94
CA HIS A 504 -29.24 -25.88 -17.68
C HIS A 504 -30.55 -25.14 -17.30
N ARG A 505 -31.66 -25.86 -17.12
CA ARG A 505 -32.92 -25.26 -16.67
C ARG A 505 -32.80 -24.70 -15.25
N LEU A 506 -32.08 -25.40 -14.37
CA LEU A 506 -31.86 -24.98 -12.99
C LEU A 506 -30.95 -23.74 -12.90
N GLY A 507 -29.85 -23.70 -13.64
CA GLY A 507 -28.96 -22.53 -13.73
C GLY A 507 -29.72 -21.28 -14.21
N ASN A 508 -30.54 -21.42 -15.26
CA ASN A 508 -31.42 -20.36 -15.76
C ASN A 508 -32.54 -19.92 -14.77
N GLY A 509 -32.66 -20.58 -13.61
CA GLY A 509 -33.54 -20.17 -12.51
C GLY A 509 -32.90 -19.17 -11.54
N TYR A 510 -31.58 -18.98 -11.63
CA TYR A 510 -30.78 -18.09 -10.79
C TYR A 510 -30.16 -16.95 -11.61
N ASN A 511 -29.69 -15.89 -10.94
CA ASN A 511 -29.01 -14.78 -11.61
C ASN A 511 -27.52 -15.11 -11.85
N SER A 512 -27.08 -15.14 -13.11
CA SER A 512 -25.69 -15.45 -13.52
C SER A 512 -25.10 -16.73 -12.91
N ILE A 513 -25.82 -17.86 -12.99
CA ILE A 513 -25.32 -19.18 -12.56
C ILE A 513 -25.34 -20.18 -13.72
N TYR A 514 -24.28 -20.97 -13.83
CA TYR A 514 -24.17 -22.14 -14.70
C TYR A 514 -23.86 -23.37 -13.83
N ILE A 515 -24.41 -24.55 -14.16
CA ILE A 515 -24.29 -25.74 -13.31
C ILE A 515 -23.85 -26.97 -14.11
N SER A 516 -22.92 -27.73 -13.53
CA SER A 516 -22.38 -29.01 -14.00
C SER A 516 -22.55 -30.06 -12.89
N ASN A 517 -22.49 -31.35 -13.21
CA ASN A 517 -22.60 -32.43 -12.20
C ASN A 517 -21.59 -32.27 -11.04
N GLU A 518 -20.38 -31.77 -11.32
CA GLU A 518 -19.33 -31.58 -10.31
C GLU A 518 -19.41 -30.23 -9.57
N SER A 519 -20.38 -29.36 -9.89
CA SER A 519 -20.51 -28.03 -9.26
C SER A 519 -20.64 -28.11 -7.73
N TYR A 520 -21.44 -29.05 -7.24
CA TYR A 520 -21.60 -29.27 -5.79
C TYR A 520 -20.29 -29.75 -5.14
N THR A 521 -19.61 -30.72 -5.76
CA THR A 521 -18.33 -31.24 -5.29
C THR A 521 -17.28 -30.13 -5.23
N CYS A 522 -17.14 -29.32 -6.28
CA CYS A 522 -16.19 -28.20 -6.30
C CYS A 522 -16.53 -27.13 -5.26
N ALA A 523 -17.81 -26.75 -5.11
CA ALA A 523 -18.22 -25.78 -4.09
C ALA A 523 -17.99 -26.30 -2.66
N LEU A 524 -18.14 -27.61 -2.42
CA LEU A 524 -17.74 -28.25 -1.16
C LEU A 524 -16.23 -28.29 -0.94
N MET A 525 -15.41 -28.38 -2.00
CA MET A 525 -13.94 -28.35 -1.92
C MET A 525 -13.37 -26.91 -1.83
N ALA A 526 -14.14 -25.90 -2.26
CA ALA A 526 -13.84 -24.49 -2.04
C ALA A 526 -14.18 -24.03 -0.61
N ALA A 527 -15.45 -24.19 -0.19
CA ALA A 527 -15.92 -23.88 1.17
C ALA A 527 -15.10 -24.63 2.22
N GLY A 528 -15.10 -25.97 2.10
CA GLY A 528 -13.89 -26.63 1.65
C GLY A 528 -12.58 -26.24 2.33
N SER A 529 -11.58 -26.14 1.47
CA SER A 529 -10.21 -25.70 1.75
C SER A 529 -10.11 -24.72 2.92
N CYS A 530 -10.78 -23.56 2.79
CA CYS A 530 -10.68 -22.43 3.71
C CYS A 530 -10.89 -22.78 5.20
N PHE A 531 -11.56 -23.89 5.50
CA PHE A 531 -11.81 -24.37 6.86
C PHE A 531 -10.56 -24.99 7.50
N ASN A 532 -9.83 -25.85 6.80
CA ASN A 532 -8.52 -26.31 7.25
C ASN A 532 -7.55 -25.12 7.36
N SER A 533 -7.56 -24.20 6.40
CA SER A 533 -6.70 -23.01 6.43
C SER A 533 -6.96 -22.18 7.69
N VAL A 534 -8.22 -21.87 7.99
CA VAL A 534 -8.55 -21.09 9.19
C VAL A 534 -8.33 -21.89 10.48
N GLN A 535 -8.52 -23.22 10.47
CA GLN A 535 -8.18 -24.09 11.59
C GLN A 535 -6.66 -24.06 11.86
N ALA A 536 -5.82 -24.13 10.83
CA ALA A 536 -4.36 -24.06 10.95
C ALA A 536 -3.88 -22.68 11.45
N ILE A 537 -4.54 -21.60 11.02
CA ILE A 537 -4.28 -20.22 11.48
C ILE A 537 -4.67 -20.02 12.96
N LEU A 538 -5.84 -20.55 13.39
CA LEU A 538 -6.35 -20.36 14.75
C LEU A 538 -5.63 -21.25 15.76
N THR A 539 -5.29 -22.49 15.38
CA THR A 539 -4.45 -23.39 16.19
C THR A 539 -2.97 -23.01 16.21
N GLY A 540 -2.53 -22.12 15.32
CA GLY A 540 -1.14 -21.64 15.24
C GLY A 540 -0.17 -22.60 14.54
N GLN A 541 -0.67 -23.56 13.77
CA GLN A 541 0.13 -24.38 12.85
C GLN A 541 0.71 -23.53 11.70
N VAL A 542 -0.07 -22.57 11.21
CA VAL A 542 0.39 -21.48 10.34
C VAL A 542 -0.03 -20.14 10.95
N ARG A 543 0.52 -19.04 10.44
CA ARG A 543 0.18 -17.69 10.90
C ARG A 543 -0.90 -17.03 10.02
N ASN A 544 -0.76 -17.18 8.72
CA ASN A 544 -1.64 -16.65 7.68
C ASN A 544 -1.77 -17.68 6.55
N GLY A 545 -2.60 -17.40 5.53
CA GLY A 545 -2.68 -18.28 4.38
C GLY A 545 -3.38 -17.72 3.15
N VAL A 546 -3.32 -18.48 2.07
CA VAL A 546 -3.88 -18.15 0.76
C VAL A 546 -4.62 -19.34 0.15
N ALA A 547 -5.85 -19.12 -0.30
CA ALA A 547 -6.77 -20.14 -0.78
C ALA A 547 -7.15 -19.96 -2.25
N ILE A 548 -6.53 -20.79 -3.11
CA ILE A 548 -6.70 -20.78 -4.57
C ILE A 548 -7.90 -21.66 -4.94
N VAL A 549 -9.10 -21.19 -4.59
CA VAL A 549 -10.37 -21.95 -4.63
C VAL A 549 -11.32 -21.52 -5.75
N ARG A 550 -12.21 -22.42 -6.20
CA ARG A 550 -13.38 -22.09 -7.02
C ARG A 550 -14.46 -23.18 -6.94
N PRO A 551 -15.75 -22.89 -7.21
CA PRO A 551 -16.35 -21.60 -7.55
C PRO A 551 -16.25 -20.56 -6.41
N PRO A 552 -16.45 -19.25 -6.72
CA PRO A 552 -16.51 -18.18 -5.72
C PRO A 552 -17.73 -18.31 -4.78
N GLY A 553 -17.83 -17.42 -3.79
CA GLY A 553 -18.84 -17.43 -2.74
C GLY A 553 -19.54 -16.11 -2.42
N HIS A 554 -18.92 -14.94 -2.53
CA HIS A 554 -19.41 -13.70 -1.88
C HIS A 554 -20.82 -13.21 -2.32
N HIS A 555 -21.27 -13.57 -3.53
CA HIS A 555 -22.65 -13.29 -3.99
C HIS A 555 -23.71 -14.30 -3.52
N ALA A 556 -23.31 -15.47 -2.98
CA ALA A 556 -24.24 -16.51 -2.55
C ALA A 556 -24.99 -16.12 -1.28
N GLU A 557 -26.32 -16.21 -1.34
CA GLU A 557 -27.23 -15.90 -0.25
C GLU A 557 -27.49 -17.12 0.65
N LYS A 558 -28.29 -16.92 1.69
CA LYS A 558 -28.75 -17.96 2.63
C LYS A 558 -29.54 -19.10 1.97
N ASP A 559 -30.29 -18.80 0.91
CA ASP A 559 -31.25 -19.69 0.24
C ASP A 559 -31.20 -19.63 -1.30
N THR A 560 -30.30 -18.85 -1.90
CA THR A 560 -30.12 -18.79 -3.36
C THR A 560 -28.66 -18.64 -3.80
N ALA A 561 -28.33 -19.26 -4.93
CA ALA A 561 -27.08 -19.00 -5.67
C ALA A 561 -27.22 -17.72 -6.53
N CYS A 562 -26.11 -17.02 -6.76
CA CYS A 562 -26.05 -15.79 -7.57
C CYS A 562 -24.61 -15.54 -8.04
N GLY A 563 -24.40 -14.95 -9.22
CA GLY A 563 -23.09 -14.40 -9.63
C GLY A 563 -21.94 -15.40 -9.57
N PHE A 564 -22.10 -16.56 -10.23
CA PHE A 564 -21.21 -17.74 -10.17
C PHE A 564 -21.07 -18.40 -8.79
N CYS A 565 -21.56 -17.77 -7.72
CA CYS A 565 -21.41 -18.22 -6.35
C CYS A 565 -22.52 -19.19 -5.94
N PHE A 566 -22.12 -20.38 -5.49
CA PHE A 566 -23.03 -21.40 -4.94
C PHE A 566 -23.15 -21.29 -3.42
N PHE A 567 -22.02 -21.10 -2.75
CA PHE A 567 -21.85 -21.18 -1.31
C PHE A 567 -20.90 -20.08 -0.83
N ASN A 568 -21.28 -19.28 0.16
CA ASN A 568 -20.50 -18.10 0.59
C ASN A 568 -19.24 -18.41 1.41
N THR A 569 -18.22 -18.98 0.74
CA THR A 569 -16.94 -19.45 1.30
C THR A 569 -16.36 -18.55 2.41
N ALA A 570 -16.30 -17.24 2.21
CA ALA A 570 -15.83 -16.29 3.23
C ALA A 570 -16.74 -16.28 4.49
N ALA A 571 -18.05 -16.10 4.33
CA ALA A 571 -19.00 -16.11 5.44
C ALA A 571 -19.05 -17.46 6.19
N LEU A 572 -18.93 -18.57 5.46
CA LEU A 572 -18.86 -19.91 6.03
C LEU A 572 -17.61 -20.07 6.91
N THR A 573 -16.46 -19.60 6.40
CA THR A 573 -15.17 -19.68 7.10
C THR A 573 -15.20 -18.87 8.40
N ALA A 574 -15.83 -17.69 8.40
CA ALA A 574 -16.04 -16.89 9.61
C ALA A 574 -16.91 -17.63 10.66
N ARG A 575 -18.01 -18.26 10.23
CA ARG A 575 -18.87 -19.03 11.14
C ARG A 575 -18.18 -20.30 11.66
N TYR A 576 -17.36 -20.96 10.85
CA TYR A 576 -16.56 -22.10 11.31
C TYR A 576 -15.46 -21.70 12.30
N ALA A 577 -14.79 -20.56 12.06
CA ALA A 577 -13.85 -19.98 13.02
C ALA A 577 -14.51 -19.72 14.38
N GLN A 578 -15.71 -19.10 14.37
CA GLN A 578 -16.53 -18.90 15.58
C GLN A 578 -16.93 -20.23 16.25
N CYS A 579 -17.43 -21.21 15.49
CA CYS A 579 -17.83 -22.52 16.03
C CYS A 579 -16.67 -23.38 16.55
N THR A 580 -15.43 -23.17 16.07
CA THR A 580 -14.25 -23.94 16.50
C THR A 580 -13.43 -23.28 17.60
N THR A 581 -13.69 -22.01 17.92
CA THR A 581 -12.99 -21.26 18.98
C THR A 581 -13.97 -20.72 20.03
N HIS A 582 -14.69 -19.65 19.73
CA HIS A 582 -15.80 -19.10 20.52
C HIS A 582 -16.75 -18.30 19.63
N GLU A 583 -18.04 -18.32 19.96
CA GLU A 583 -19.12 -17.65 19.20
C GLU A 583 -18.89 -16.13 19.05
N SER A 584 -18.16 -15.52 19.99
CA SER A 584 -17.80 -14.10 20.00
C SER A 584 -16.49 -13.75 19.28
N LEU A 585 -15.85 -14.69 18.57
CA LEU A 585 -14.63 -14.41 17.80
C LEU A 585 -14.91 -13.32 16.77
N ARG A 586 -14.20 -12.18 16.88
CA ARG A 586 -14.36 -11.06 15.96
C ARG A 586 -13.65 -11.33 14.64
N VAL A 587 -14.42 -11.46 13.57
CA VAL A 587 -13.88 -11.66 12.21
C VAL A 587 -14.09 -10.39 11.39
N LEU A 588 -13.02 -9.89 10.77
CA LEU A 588 -13.14 -8.93 9.67
C LEU A 588 -13.26 -9.73 8.37
N ILE A 589 -14.30 -9.49 7.59
CA ILE A 589 -14.37 -9.90 6.18
C ILE A 589 -14.21 -8.63 5.34
N LEU A 590 -13.09 -8.54 4.63
CA LEU A 590 -12.83 -7.48 3.68
C LEU A 590 -13.04 -7.97 2.27
N ASP A 591 -13.88 -7.29 1.50
CA ASP A 591 -14.14 -7.58 0.09
C ASP A 591 -13.53 -6.49 -0.79
N TRP A 592 -12.59 -6.88 -1.64
CA TRP A 592 -11.97 -6.00 -2.63
C TRP A 592 -12.31 -6.39 -4.08
N ASP A 593 -13.23 -7.34 -4.26
CA ASP A 593 -13.83 -7.64 -5.56
C ASP A 593 -14.49 -6.38 -6.15
N VAL A 594 -14.53 -6.28 -7.48
CA VAL A 594 -15.15 -5.13 -8.14
C VAL A 594 -16.68 -5.13 -7.99
N HIS A 595 -17.29 -6.24 -7.57
CA HIS A 595 -18.71 -6.38 -7.30
C HIS A 595 -18.99 -6.37 -5.79
N HIS A 596 -20.18 -5.88 -5.40
CA HIS A 596 -20.62 -5.96 -4.00
C HIS A 596 -21.01 -7.40 -3.64
N GLY A 597 -20.33 -7.99 -2.65
CA GLY A 597 -20.67 -9.28 -2.04
C GLY A 597 -21.98 -9.23 -1.25
N ASN A 598 -23.11 -9.10 -1.95
CA ASN A 598 -24.47 -8.99 -1.38
C ASN A 598 -24.79 -10.08 -0.36
N GLY A 599 -24.42 -11.34 -0.66
CA GLY A 599 -24.69 -12.46 0.23
C GLY A 599 -23.92 -12.35 1.53
N THR A 600 -22.67 -11.87 1.48
CA THR A 600 -21.85 -11.63 2.66
C THR A 600 -22.46 -10.54 3.53
N GLN A 601 -22.90 -9.43 2.94
CA GLN A 601 -23.63 -8.38 3.64
C GLN A 601 -24.90 -8.95 4.33
N HIS A 602 -25.80 -9.61 3.61
CA HIS A 602 -27.07 -10.09 4.18
C HIS A 602 -26.89 -11.20 5.23
N ILE A 603 -25.81 -11.99 5.20
CA ILE A 603 -25.50 -13.01 6.21
C ILE A 603 -25.04 -12.39 7.55
N PHE A 604 -24.48 -11.18 7.54
CA PHE A 604 -23.95 -10.49 8.72
C PHE A 604 -24.60 -9.12 9.01
N GLU A 605 -25.65 -8.71 8.28
CA GLU A 605 -26.21 -7.36 8.38
C GLU A 605 -26.75 -7.02 9.78
N GLU A 606 -27.22 -8.04 10.53
CA GLU A 606 -27.62 -7.93 11.94
C GLU A 606 -26.54 -8.44 12.93
N ASP A 607 -25.28 -8.61 12.54
CA ASP A 607 -24.22 -9.15 13.41
C ASP A 607 -23.17 -8.11 13.81
N ASP A 608 -22.78 -8.13 15.08
CA ASP A 608 -21.73 -7.31 15.70
C ASP A 608 -20.43 -8.12 15.95
N SER A 609 -20.48 -9.45 15.76
CA SER A 609 -19.32 -10.34 15.83
C SER A 609 -18.51 -10.42 14.54
N VAL A 610 -19.07 -9.94 13.41
CA VAL A 610 -18.41 -9.93 12.11
C VAL A 610 -18.53 -8.55 11.49
N LEU A 611 -17.40 -7.93 11.20
CA LEU A 611 -17.30 -6.67 10.48
C LEU A 611 -17.14 -6.98 8.99
N TYR A 612 -18.06 -6.50 8.16
CA TYR A 612 -17.94 -6.55 6.70
C TYR A 612 -17.55 -5.18 6.15
N ILE A 613 -16.54 -5.15 5.26
CA ILE A 613 -16.14 -3.94 4.53
C ILE A 613 -16.00 -4.30 3.04
N SER A 614 -16.57 -3.50 2.12
CA SER A 614 -16.56 -3.80 0.68
C SER A 614 -16.17 -2.60 -0.18
N LEU A 615 -15.23 -2.79 -1.13
CA LEU A 615 -14.70 -1.76 -2.05
C LEU A 615 -15.04 -2.06 -3.52
N HIS A 616 -16.29 -1.84 -3.88
CA HIS A 616 -16.87 -2.29 -5.15
C HIS A 616 -17.26 -1.14 -6.09
N ARG A 617 -17.41 -1.47 -7.37
CA ARG A 617 -18.02 -0.61 -8.38
C ARG A 617 -19.54 -0.62 -8.22
N TYR A 618 -20.13 0.55 -8.03
CA TYR A 618 -21.56 0.75 -7.79
C TYR A 618 -22.28 1.32 -9.02
N GLU A 619 -21.69 2.34 -9.65
CA GLU A 619 -22.28 3.08 -10.78
C GLU A 619 -23.75 3.45 -10.52
N ASP A 620 -24.00 4.04 -9.35
CA ASP A 620 -25.30 4.52 -8.87
C ASP A 620 -26.40 3.43 -8.88
N GLY A 621 -26.02 2.21 -8.46
CA GLY A 621 -26.90 1.04 -8.38
C GLY A 621 -27.06 0.26 -9.68
N THR A 622 -26.34 0.65 -10.75
CA THR A 622 -26.46 -0.01 -12.06
C THR A 622 -25.48 -1.16 -12.27
N PHE A 623 -24.33 -1.16 -11.59
CA PHE A 623 -23.35 -2.26 -11.70
C PHE A 623 -23.80 -3.50 -10.93
N PHE A 624 -23.37 -4.70 -11.33
CA PHE A 624 -23.81 -5.97 -10.73
C PHE A 624 -23.40 -6.05 -9.24
N PRO A 625 -24.27 -6.50 -8.31
CA PRO A 625 -25.55 -7.19 -8.49
C PRO A 625 -26.78 -6.29 -8.75
N SER A 626 -26.59 -4.99 -8.97
CA SER A 626 -27.62 -4.00 -9.31
C SER A 626 -28.68 -3.79 -8.22
N SER A 627 -28.24 -3.68 -6.96
CA SER A 627 -29.07 -3.22 -5.83
C SER A 627 -28.51 -1.95 -5.18
N GLU A 628 -29.41 -1.13 -4.63
CA GLU A 628 -29.09 0.00 -3.75
C GLU A 628 -28.43 -0.46 -2.44
N ASP A 629 -28.49 -1.75 -2.10
CA ASP A 629 -27.90 -2.33 -0.88
C ASP A 629 -26.37 -2.28 -0.84
N ALA A 630 -25.73 -2.02 -1.99
CA ALA A 630 -24.31 -1.72 -2.08
C ALA A 630 -23.95 -0.28 -1.67
N ASN A 631 -24.90 0.61 -1.41
CA ASN A 631 -24.59 2.02 -1.16
C ASN A 631 -24.07 2.31 0.27
N TYR A 632 -23.44 3.47 0.46
CA TYR A 632 -22.78 3.88 1.72
C TYR A 632 -23.74 4.14 2.90
N ASP A 633 -25.04 4.33 2.66
CA ASP A 633 -26.05 4.51 3.72
C ASP A 633 -26.45 3.19 4.41
N LYS A 634 -26.01 2.05 3.85
CA LYS A 634 -26.33 0.69 4.30
C LYS A 634 -25.40 0.26 5.43
N VAL A 635 -25.49 0.99 6.54
CA VAL A 635 -24.64 0.84 7.74
C VAL A 635 -24.95 -0.38 8.62
N GLY A 636 -25.64 -1.40 8.09
CA GLY A 636 -26.13 -2.55 8.84
C GLY A 636 -27.41 -2.29 9.65
N GLN A 637 -27.95 -3.35 10.24
CA GLN A 637 -29.25 -3.42 10.92
C GLN A 637 -29.12 -4.06 12.32
N GLY A 638 -30.20 -4.04 13.12
CA GLY A 638 -30.23 -4.68 14.43
C GLY A 638 -29.08 -4.28 15.36
N LYS A 639 -28.29 -5.27 15.82
CA LYS A 639 -27.04 -5.08 16.58
C LYS A 639 -25.82 -4.78 15.69
N GLY A 640 -25.82 -5.25 14.44
CA GLY A 640 -24.79 -5.00 13.43
C GLY A 640 -24.72 -3.57 12.87
N ARG A 641 -25.37 -2.58 13.50
CA ARG A 641 -25.32 -1.18 13.08
C ARG A 641 -23.94 -0.57 13.31
N GLY A 642 -23.28 -0.23 12.22
CA GLY A 642 -21.89 0.23 12.13
C GLY A 642 -20.90 -0.85 11.67
N TYR A 643 -21.30 -2.13 11.67
CA TYR A 643 -20.46 -3.30 11.36
C TYR A 643 -20.55 -3.76 9.88
N ASN A 644 -21.31 -3.05 9.05
CA ASN A 644 -21.36 -3.27 7.60
C ASN A 644 -20.98 -1.97 6.88
N VAL A 645 -19.86 -1.97 6.14
CA VAL A 645 -19.27 -0.76 5.52
C VAL A 645 -19.14 -0.93 4.01
N ASN A 646 -19.87 -0.12 3.24
CA ASN A 646 -19.76 -0.08 1.78
C ASN A 646 -18.99 1.16 1.32
N ILE A 647 -18.06 0.97 0.37
CA ILE A 647 -17.31 2.04 -0.30
C ILE A 647 -17.68 2.05 -1.80
N PRO A 648 -18.86 2.59 -2.18
CA PRO A 648 -19.41 2.48 -3.53
C PRO A 648 -18.75 3.42 -4.53
N TRP A 649 -18.05 2.84 -5.52
CA TRP A 649 -17.39 3.60 -6.58
C TRP A 649 -18.33 3.85 -7.79
N SER A 650 -18.69 5.12 -8.03
CA SER A 650 -19.47 5.57 -9.21
C SER A 650 -18.67 6.54 -10.09
N GLY A 651 -18.89 6.52 -11.41
CA GLY A 651 -18.49 7.60 -12.33
C GLY A 651 -17.04 7.57 -12.84
N GLY A 652 -16.33 6.45 -12.71
CA GLY A 652 -14.95 6.35 -13.21
C GLY A 652 -14.30 4.97 -13.02
N LYS A 653 -13.16 4.77 -13.70
CA LYS A 653 -12.30 3.59 -13.53
C LYS A 653 -11.34 3.83 -12.36
N MET A 654 -11.57 3.20 -11.21
CA MET A 654 -10.69 3.34 -10.05
C MET A 654 -9.42 2.46 -10.20
N GLY A 655 -8.41 2.74 -9.38
CA GLY A 655 -7.18 1.96 -9.25
C GLY A 655 -6.47 2.29 -7.93
N ASP A 656 -5.17 1.99 -7.86
CA ASP A 656 -4.38 2.06 -6.62
C ASP A 656 -4.57 3.32 -5.77
N PRO A 657 -4.59 4.56 -6.32
CA PRO A 657 -4.74 5.76 -5.49
C PRO A 657 -6.09 5.84 -4.76
N GLU A 658 -7.18 5.35 -5.37
CA GLU A 658 -8.49 5.35 -4.74
C GLU A 658 -8.61 4.24 -3.69
N TYR A 659 -8.09 3.04 -3.98
CA TYR A 659 -8.10 1.93 -3.03
C TYR A 659 -7.17 2.21 -1.83
N LEU A 660 -5.98 2.79 -2.04
CA LEU A 660 -5.09 3.19 -0.96
C LEU A 660 -5.68 4.33 -0.11
N ALA A 661 -6.34 5.32 -0.72
CA ALA A 661 -7.02 6.37 0.03
C ALA A 661 -8.18 5.81 0.87
N ALA A 662 -8.99 4.89 0.31
CA ALA A 662 -10.00 4.18 1.08
C ALA A 662 -9.40 3.36 2.23
N PHE A 663 -8.26 2.70 2.01
CA PHE A 663 -7.58 1.93 3.06
C PHE A 663 -7.09 2.80 4.20
N HIS A 664 -6.38 3.90 3.90
CA HIS A 664 -5.84 4.80 4.93
C HIS A 664 -6.95 5.52 5.71
N HIS A 665 -8.02 5.97 5.04
CA HIS A 665 -9.04 6.82 5.66
C HIS A 665 -10.27 6.09 6.21
N ILE A 666 -10.56 4.87 5.75
CA ILE A 666 -11.77 4.10 6.12
C ILE A 666 -11.42 2.70 6.60
N VAL A 667 -10.83 1.85 5.74
CA VAL A 667 -10.71 0.40 6.01
C VAL A 667 -9.83 0.14 7.24
N MET A 668 -8.60 0.66 7.25
CA MET A 668 -7.64 0.41 8.31
C MET A 668 -8.00 1.09 9.65
N PRO A 669 -8.58 2.31 9.67
CA PRO A 669 -9.18 2.89 10.88
C PRO A 669 -10.29 2.01 11.50
N ILE A 670 -11.34 1.67 10.74
CA ILE A 670 -12.46 0.87 11.25
C ILE A 670 -11.99 -0.52 11.70
N ALA A 671 -11.16 -1.18 10.87
CA ALA A 671 -10.61 -2.49 11.20
C ALA A 671 -9.68 -2.48 12.43
N ARG A 672 -8.97 -1.37 12.69
CA ARG A 672 -8.16 -1.21 13.90
C ARG A 672 -9.04 -1.05 15.14
N GLU A 673 -10.10 -0.25 15.04
CA GLU A 673 -11.02 0.06 16.14
C GLU A 673 -11.89 -1.15 16.54
N PHE A 674 -12.31 -1.96 15.56
CA PHE A 674 -13.01 -3.24 15.77
C PHE A 674 -12.13 -4.33 16.42
N ALA A 675 -10.81 -4.24 16.26
CA ALA A 675 -9.81 -5.18 16.75
C ALA A 675 -10.17 -6.67 16.47
N PRO A 676 -10.11 -7.11 15.20
CA PRO A 676 -10.43 -8.49 14.82
C PRO A 676 -9.40 -9.49 15.35
N GLU A 677 -9.87 -10.72 15.59
CA GLU A 677 -9.07 -11.88 15.99
C GLU A 677 -8.70 -12.78 14.79
N LEU A 678 -9.36 -12.53 13.65
CA LEU A 678 -9.12 -13.12 12.34
C LEU A 678 -9.51 -12.10 11.23
N VAL A 679 -8.70 -12.01 10.17
CA VAL A 679 -9.07 -11.32 8.92
C VAL A 679 -9.26 -12.34 7.81
N LEU A 680 -10.41 -12.30 7.15
CA LEU A 680 -10.67 -12.95 5.87
C LEU A 680 -10.71 -11.89 4.78
N VAL A 681 -10.13 -12.19 3.62
CA VAL A 681 -10.22 -11.34 2.42
C VAL A 681 -10.97 -12.09 1.34
N SER A 682 -12.15 -11.59 0.97
CA SER A 682 -12.85 -11.93 -0.27
C SER A 682 -12.07 -11.30 -1.43
N ALA A 683 -11.19 -12.09 -2.04
CA ALA A 683 -10.13 -11.61 -2.90
C ALA A 683 -10.50 -11.71 -4.38
N GLY A 684 -11.36 -10.78 -4.82
CA GLY A 684 -11.66 -10.59 -6.23
C GLY A 684 -10.56 -9.82 -6.97
N PHE A 685 -10.02 -10.43 -8.03
CA PHE A 685 -8.98 -9.80 -8.86
C PHE A 685 -9.55 -9.24 -10.18
N ASP A 686 -10.83 -8.85 -10.21
CA ASP A 686 -11.50 -8.20 -11.34
C ASP A 686 -11.54 -6.67 -11.24
N ALA A 687 -11.24 -6.09 -10.08
CA ALA A 687 -10.84 -4.68 -10.00
C ALA A 687 -9.45 -4.44 -10.64
N ALA A 688 -8.74 -5.51 -10.99
CA ALA A 688 -7.39 -5.47 -11.55
C ALA A 688 -7.33 -4.87 -12.97
N ARG A 689 -6.19 -4.24 -13.26
CA ARG A 689 -5.82 -3.75 -14.59
C ARG A 689 -5.88 -4.89 -15.61
N GLY A 690 -6.73 -4.71 -16.62
CA GLY A 690 -6.88 -5.66 -17.73
C GLY A 690 -7.95 -6.74 -17.52
N ASP A 691 -8.72 -6.71 -16.43
CA ASP A 691 -9.88 -7.59 -16.28
C ASP A 691 -11.02 -7.22 -17.26
N PRO A 692 -11.66 -8.20 -17.93
CA PRO A 692 -12.73 -7.95 -18.89
C PRO A 692 -14.09 -7.54 -18.29
N LEU A 693 -14.35 -7.78 -17.00
CA LEU A 693 -15.65 -7.50 -16.35
C LEU A 693 -15.62 -6.20 -15.53
N GLY A 694 -14.69 -6.09 -14.57
CA GLY A 694 -14.65 -4.94 -13.66
C GLY A 694 -14.30 -3.63 -14.36
N GLY A 695 -13.34 -3.69 -15.28
CA GLY A 695 -12.89 -2.56 -16.10
C GLY A 695 -12.08 -1.50 -15.35
N TYR A 696 -11.64 -1.80 -14.12
CA TYR A 696 -10.81 -0.95 -13.26
C TYR A 696 -9.30 -1.15 -13.53
N GLN A 697 -8.46 -0.55 -12.69
CA GLN A 697 -7.02 -0.35 -12.92
C GLN A 697 -6.19 -0.58 -11.64
N VAL A 698 -6.64 -1.43 -10.71
CA VAL A 698 -5.80 -1.84 -9.57
C VAL A 698 -4.64 -2.70 -10.08
N THR A 699 -3.42 -2.47 -9.59
CA THR A 699 -2.23 -3.21 -10.02
C THR A 699 -1.93 -4.40 -9.10
N PRO A 700 -1.20 -5.43 -9.57
CA PRO A 700 -0.66 -6.48 -8.70
C PRO A 700 0.11 -5.90 -7.50
N GLU A 701 0.85 -4.82 -7.73
CA GLU A 701 1.55 -4.06 -6.72
C GLU A 701 0.57 -3.42 -5.73
N GLY A 702 -0.51 -2.80 -6.22
CA GLY A 702 -1.62 -2.30 -5.40
C GLY A 702 -2.15 -3.36 -4.42
N TYR A 703 -2.51 -4.54 -4.91
CA TYR A 703 -2.97 -5.66 -4.08
C TYR A 703 -1.92 -6.13 -3.05
N ALA A 704 -0.62 -6.06 -3.35
CA ALA A 704 0.41 -6.27 -2.33
C ALA A 704 0.33 -5.23 -1.20
N HIS A 705 0.23 -3.93 -1.52
CA HIS A 705 0.11 -2.89 -0.49
C HIS A 705 -1.18 -3.01 0.32
N LEU A 706 -2.30 -3.45 -0.28
CA LEU A 706 -3.53 -3.76 0.46
C LEU A 706 -3.29 -4.91 1.46
N THR A 707 -2.69 -6.01 0.99
CA THR A 707 -2.36 -7.19 1.81
C THR A 707 -1.42 -6.83 2.98
N HIS A 708 -0.35 -6.07 2.69
CA HIS A 708 0.63 -5.62 3.67
C HIS A 708 -0.01 -4.82 4.81
N GLN A 709 -0.95 -3.91 4.50
CA GLN A 709 -1.63 -3.13 5.54
C GLN A 709 -2.44 -4.03 6.48
N LEU A 710 -3.17 -5.02 5.94
CA LEU A 710 -4.03 -5.93 6.70
C LEU A 710 -3.25 -6.86 7.64
N MET A 711 -2.01 -7.23 7.30
CA MET A 711 -1.14 -8.04 8.16
C MET A 711 -0.79 -7.40 9.51
N SER A 712 -1.11 -6.10 9.70
CA SER A 712 -1.02 -5.42 11.00
C SER A 712 -2.18 -5.73 11.96
N LEU A 713 -3.23 -6.41 11.49
CA LEU A 713 -4.43 -6.78 12.24
C LEU A 713 -4.36 -8.25 12.69
N ALA A 714 -5.25 -8.65 13.60
CA ALA A 714 -5.45 -10.05 14.01
C ALA A 714 -4.15 -10.82 14.40
N ALA A 715 -3.15 -10.13 14.95
CA ALA A 715 -1.80 -10.66 15.18
C ALA A 715 -1.20 -11.39 13.95
N GLY A 716 -1.42 -10.86 12.75
CA GLY A 716 -0.99 -11.41 11.47
C GLY A 716 -1.91 -12.49 10.87
N ARG A 717 -3.03 -12.84 11.53
CA ARG A 717 -3.98 -13.88 11.07
C ARG A 717 -4.85 -13.39 9.91
N VAL A 718 -4.32 -13.47 8.70
CA VAL A 718 -5.01 -13.15 7.44
C VAL A 718 -5.18 -14.41 6.60
N LEU A 719 -6.37 -14.65 6.06
CA LEU A 719 -6.64 -15.66 5.03
C LEU A 719 -7.19 -14.99 3.78
N VAL A 720 -6.49 -15.13 2.65
CA VAL A 720 -6.87 -14.54 1.35
C VAL A 720 -7.58 -15.59 0.50
N ILE A 721 -8.86 -15.39 0.18
CA ILE A 721 -9.74 -16.38 -0.45
C ILE A 721 -10.10 -15.90 -1.86
N LEU A 722 -9.80 -16.66 -2.92
CA LEU A 722 -10.12 -16.28 -4.29
C LEU A 722 -11.64 -16.18 -4.53
N GLU A 723 -12.08 -14.99 -4.99
CA GLU A 723 -13.47 -14.73 -5.40
C GLU A 723 -13.51 -14.49 -6.93
N GLY A 724 -13.77 -13.28 -7.41
CA GLY A 724 -13.76 -12.90 -8.83
C GLY A 724 -12.37 -12.72 -9.46
N GLY A 725 -12.32 -12.03 -10.59
CA GLY A 725 -11.12 -11.89 -11.44
C GLY A 725 -11.01 -12.96 -12.53
N TYR A 726 -10.94 -12.52 -13.77
CA TYR A 726 -11.20 -13.34 -14.97
C TYR A 726 -10.12 -13.21 -16.05
N ASN A 727 -9.25 -12.20 -15.98
CA ASN A 727 -7.99 -12.19 -16.75
C ASN A 727 -6.96 -13.14 -16.10
N LEU A 728 -6.73 -14.30 -16.73
CA LEU A 728 -5.82 -15.35 -16.24
C LEU A 728 -4.38 -14.88 -15.92
N THR A 729 -3.90 -13.80 -16.54
CA THR A 729 -2.59 -13.21 -16.20
C THR A 729 -2.71 -12.28 -15.00
N SER A 730 -3.61 -11.28 -15.05
CA SER A 730 -3.78 -10.31 -13.96
C SER A 730 -4.09 -10.96 -12.61
N ILE A 731 -4.90 -12.03 -12.58
CA ILE A 731 -5.20 -12.76 -11.33
C ILE A 731 -3.99 -13.54 -10.80
N SER A 732 -3.18 -14.13 -11.69
CA SER A 732 -2.00 -14.92 -11.30
C SER A 732 -0.92 -14.00 -10.72
N GLU A 733 -0.70 -12.84 -11.35
CA GLU A 733 0.24 -11.82 -10.87
C GLU A 733 -0.23 -11.24 -9.53
N SER A 734 -1.49 -10.79 -9.44
CA SER A 734 -2.03 -10.13 -8.24
C SER A 734 -2.10 -11.06 -7.03
N MET A 735 -2.55 -12.30 -7.21
CA MET A 735 -2.60 -13.27 -6.10
C MET A 735 -1.21 -13.72 -5.64
N SER A 736 -0.25 -13.83 -6.55
CA SER A 736 1.16 -14.09 -6.19
C SER A 736 1.78 -12.92 -5.42
N MET A 737 1.40 -11.69 -5.75
CA MET A 737 1.79 -10.50 -5.00
C MET A 737 1.20 -10.48 -3.59
N CYS A 738 -0.05 -10.92 -3.40
CA CYS A 738 -0.61 -11.16 -2.07
C CYS A 738 0.20 -12.20 -1.28
N THR A 739 0.49 -13.38 -1.87
CA THR A 739 1.26 -14.45 -1.21
C THR A 739 2.67 -14.01 -0.83
N SER A 740 3.35 -13.26 -1.70
CA SER A 740 4.65 -12.62 -1.44
C SER A 740 4.62 -11.77 -0.16
N MET A 741 3.56 -10.96 0.04
CA MET A 741 3.40 -10.18 1.28
C MET A 741 3.15 -11.08 2.49
N LEU A 742 2.27 -12.09 2.38
CA LEU A 742 1.99 -13.02 3.48
C LEU A 742 3.25 -13.75 3.98
N LEU A 743 4.17 -14.09 3.06
CA LEU A 743 5.50 -14.67 3.34
C LEU A 743 6.50 -13.68 3.98
N GLY A 744 6.12 -12.41 4.15
CA GLY A 744 6.94 -11.40 4.81
C GLY A 744 7.98 -10.73 3.92
N ASP A 745 7.77 -10.67 2.60
CA ASP A 745 8.65 -9.93 1.70
C ASP A 745 8.50 -8.40 1.80
N SER A 746 9.47 -7.67 1.22
CA SER A 746 9.37 -6.21 1.07
C SER A 746 8.24 -5.85 0.10
N PRO A 747 7.35 -4.90 0.45
CA PRO A 747 6.37 -4.35 -0.47
C PRO A 747 7.00 -3.81 -1.77
N PRO A 748 6.32 -3.98 -2.92
CA PRO A 748 6.83 -3.59 -4.22
C PRO A 748 6.96 -2.05 -4.38
N PRO A 749 7.58 -1.56 -5.46
CA PRO A 749 7.43 -0.16 -5.83
C PRO A 749 6.04 0.06 -6.42
N LEU A 750 5.28 1.01 -5.89
CA LEU A 750 4.14 1.59 -6.61
C LEU A 750 4.65 2.59 -7.65
N ASP A 751 3.97 2.63 -8.80
CA ASP A 751 4.12 3.67 -9.82
C ASP A 751 3.77 5.07 -9.25
N HIS A 752 3.91 6.12 -10.05
CA HIS A 752 3.48 7.45 -9.63
C HIS A 752 1.97 7.46 -9.31
N LEU A 753 1.62 7.68 -8.04
CA LEU A 753 0.23 7.78 -7.58
C LEU A 753 -0.32 9.18 -7.91
N PRO A 754 -1.21 9.35 -8.91
CA PRO A 754 -1.96 10.59 -9.06
C PRO A 754 -2.96 10.74 -7.90
N PRO A 755 -3.51 11.94 -7.66
CA PRO A 755 -4.54 12.13 -6.64
C PRO A 755 -5.78 11.25 -6.91
N PRO A 756 -6.48 10.80 -5.85
CA PRO A 756 -7.76 10.13 -5.99
C PRO A 756 -8.72 10.96 -6.85
N LYS A 757 -9.45 10.31 -7.75
CA LYS A 757 -10.44 10.97 -8.62
C LYS A 757 -11.54 11.62 -7.77
N THR A 758 -12.00 12.80 -8.15
CA THR A 758 -12.92 13.63 -7.33
C THR A 758 -14.24 12.92 -6.96
N ASN A 759 -14.73 12.01 -7.81
CA ASN A 759 -15.86 11.14 -7.50
C ASN A 759 -15.55 10.11 -6.40
N ALA A 760 -14.36 9.51 -6.41
CA ALA A 760 -13.89 8.66 -5.31
C ALA A 760 -13.69 9.45 -4.00
N THR A 761 -13.19 10.69 -4.09
CA THR A 761 -13.12 11.62 -2.95
C THR A 761 -14.51 11.85 -2.32
N VAL A 762 -15.54 12.08 -3.15
CA VAL A 762 -16.93 12.22 -2.68
C VAL A 762 -17.45 10.93 -2.05
N THR A 763 -17.22 9.76 -2.66
CA THR A 763 -17.53 8.44 -2.03
C THR A 763 -16.88 8.32 -0.66
N ILE A 764 -15.57 8.58 -0.53
CA ILE A 764 -14.84 8.47 0.74
C ILE A 764 -15.47 9.37 1.81
N ASN A 765 -15.86 10.60 1.47
CA ASN A 765 -16.48 11.51 2.44
C ASN A 765 -17.94 11.15 2.77
N ASN A 766 -18.67 10.55 1.85
CA ASN A 766 -20.00 10.00 2.14
C ASN A 766 -19.91 8.86 3.16
N VAL A 767 -18.91 7.97 3.02
CA VAL A 767 -18.63 6.91 4.00
C VAL A 767 -18.15 7.51 5.33
N LEU A 768 -17.19 8.45 5.34
CA LEU A 768 -16.74 9.11 6.57
C LEU A 768 -17.91 9.73 7.36
N ARG A 769 -18.82 10.46 6.69
CA ARG A 769 -20.02 11.05 7.34
C ARG A 769 -21.00 9.98 7.84
N ALA A 770 -21.16 8.87 7.13
CA ALA A 770 -22.05 7.77 7.53
C ALA A 770 -21.49 6.96 8.72
N PHE A 771 -20.17 6.82 8.82
CA PHE A 771 -19.51 5.91 9.78
C PHE A 771 -18.82 6.58 10.98
N SER A 772 -18.52 7.88 10.95
CA SER A 772 -18.00 8.58 12.13
C SER A 772 -18.89 8.50 13.40
N PRO A 773 -20.25 8.37 13.34
CA PRO A 773 -21.05 8.13 14.54
C PRO A 773 -20.65 6.84 15.27
N PHE A 774 -20.19 5.83 14.54
CA PHE A 774 -19.87 4.50 15.05
C PHE A 774 -18.39 4.33 15.41
N TRP A 775 -17.48 4.96 14.66
CA TRP A 775 -16.03 4.76 14.80
C TRP A 775 -15.32 6.11 15.02
N SER A 776 -14.58 6.26 16.13
CA SER A 776 -13.91 7.52 16.48
C SER A 776 -12.67 7.80 15.65
N SER A 777 -12.00 6.75 15.15
CA SER A 777 -10.84 6.81 14.23
C SER A 777 -11.11 7.51 12.89
N LEU A 778 -12.38 7.80 12.58
CA LEU A 778 -12.81 8.54 11.38
C LEU A 778 -13.05 10.04 11.60
N ARG A 779 -12.98 10.55 12.85
CA ARG A 779 -13.47 11.89 13.24
C ARG A 779 -12.48 13.02 12.96
N ILE A 780 -12.00 13.10 11.71
CA ILE A 780 -11.13 14.17 11.22
C ILE A 780 -11.96 15.42 10.89
N GLN A 781 -12.03 16.36 11.83
CA GLN A 781 -12.83 17.59 11.70
C GLN A 781 -12.00 18.74 11.11
N ILE A 782 -12.12 19.02 9.80
CA ILE A 782 -11.47 20.17 9.16
C ILE A 782 -12.46 21.28 8.74
N PRO A 783 -12.07 22.57 8.79
CA PRO A 783 -12.90 23.67 8.31
C PRO A 783 -13.16 23.60 6.79
N GLU A 784 -14.44 23.62 6.40
CA GLU A 784 -14.91 23.66 5.00
C GLU A 784 -14.33 24.85 4.21
N SER A 785 -13.97 25.93 4.90
CA SER A 785 -13.30 27.11 4.32
C SER A 785 -11.93 26.81 3.69
N LEU A 786 -11.21 25.75 4.12
CA LEU A 786 -9.93 25.37 3.54
C LEU A 786 -10.07 24.92 2.08
N ARG A 787 -11.08 24.08 1.80
CA ARG A 787 -11.44 23.64 0.45
C ARG A 787 -11.84 24.81 -0.45
N LEU A 788 -12.57 25.79 0.10
CA LEU A 788 -13.00 26.99 -0.63
C LEU A 788 -11.84 27.98 -0.89
N ALA A 789 -10.76 27.92 -0.13
CA ALA A 789 -9.57 28.75 -0.32
C ALA A 789 -8.60 28.23 -1.40
N LEU A 790 -8.72 26.95 -1.80
CA LEU A 790 -7.87 26.37 -2.84
C LEU A 790 -8.14 26.99 -4.24
N PRO A 791 -7.10 27.27 -5.05
CA PRO A 791 -7.29 27.82 -6.39
C PRO A 791 -8.12 26.88 -7.29
N SER A 792 -9.30 27.35 -7.72
CA SER A 792 -10.20 26.55 -8.56
C SER A 792 -9.50 26.04 -9.83
N PRO A 793 -9.56 24.73 -10.15
CA PRO A 793 -8.92 24.19 -11.34
C PRO A 793 -9.39 24.91 -12.60
N LYS A 794 -8.49 25.64 -13.26
CA LYS A 794 -8.83 26.39 -14.48
C LYS A 794 -9.36 25.42 -15.54
N PRO A 795 -10.61 25.56 -16.00
CA PRO A 795 -11.17 24.62 -16.96
C PRO A 795 -10.33 24.62 -18.24
N LYS A 796 -9.91 23.43 -18.69
CA LYS A 796 -9.18 23.25 -19.96
C LYS A 796 -10.09 23.68 -21.12
N GLY A 797 -9.99 24.96 -21.48
CA GLY A 797 -10.88 25.59 -22.45
C GLY A 797 -10.87 24.86 -23.79
N LYS A 798 -12.05 24.43 -24.24
CA LYS A 798 -12.22 23.83 -25.57
C LYS A 798 -11.67 24.80 -26.63
N ARG A 799 -10.67 24.37 -27.41
CA ARG A 799 -10.14 25.14 -28.54
C ARG A 799 -11.22 25.28 -29.63
N ALA A 800 -12.04 26.32 -29.53
CA ALA A 800 -12.94 26.71 -30.60
C ALA A 800 -12.12 27.19 -31.81
N SER A 801 -12.35 26.58 -32.97
CA SER A 801 -11.66 26.93 -34.22
C SER A 801 -12.26 28.19 -34.85
N ALA A 802 -11.82 29.36 -34.40
CA ALA A 802 -12.15 30.64 -35.04
C ALA A 802 -11.35 30.83 -36.34
N GLY A 803 -12.03 31.27 -37.41
CA GLY A 803 -11.49 31.35 -38.77
C GLY A 803 -10.51 32.51 -39.03
N LYS A 804 -9.84 32.44 -40.19
CA LYS A 804 -8.85 33.43 -40.66
C LYS A 804 -9.50 34.81 -40.89
N GLY A 805 -9.02 35.84 -40.20
CA GLY A 805 -9.36 37.26 -40.46
C GLY A 805 -8.11 38.15 -40.39
N LYS A 806 -7.86 38.98 -41.41
CA LYS A 806 -6.68 39.86 -41.50
C LYS A 806 -6.96 41.27 -40.93
N LYS A 807 -6.02 41.84 -40.17
CA LYS A 807 -5.22 43.04 -40.56
C LYS A 807 -4.15 43.43 -39.53
N SER A 808 -3.28 44.37 -39.93
CA SER A 808 -1.97 44.67 -39.33
C SER A 808 -1.98 45.84 -38.31
N PRO A 809 -0.90 46.06 -37.54
CA PRO A 809 -0.91 46.86 -36.30
C PRO A 809 -0.14 48.20 -36.40
N ARG A 810 -0.11 48.98 -35.30
CA ARG A 810 1.11 49.63 -34.74
C ARG A 810 0.85 50.53 -33.50
N GLN A 811 1.80 50.47 -32.54
CA GLN A 811 2.34 51.58 -31.70
C GLN A 811 1.36 52.33 -30.74
N SER A 812 1.79 52.91 -29.60
CA SER A 812 3.11 52.96 -28.92
C SER A 812 2.98 53.32 -27.42
N THR A 813 3.92 52.84 -26.61
CA THR A 813 4.28 53.35 -25.25
C THR A 813 5.31 54.49 -25.35
N PRO A 814 5.81 55.12 -24.25
CA PRO A 814 5.35 55.17 -22.84
C PRO A 814 5.19 56.64 -22.31
N ALA A 815 4.83 56.83 -21.01
CA ALA A 815 5.60 57.69 -20.06
C ALA A 815 4.97 57.85 -18.64
N GLN A 816 5.82 57.69 -17.62
CA GLN A 816 5.95 58.48 -16.36
C GLN A 816 4.85 58.53 -15.27
N SER A 817 5.25 58.04 -14.09
CA SER A 817 4.90 58.41 -12.70
C SER A 817 5.41 59.83 -12.31
N PRO A 818 5.24 60.40 -11.08
CA PRO A 818 4.75 59.86 -9.77
C PRO A 818 3.56 60.67 -9.18
N GLY A 819 3.04 60.48 -7.95
CA GLY A 819 3.32 59.52 -6.87
C GLY A 819 3.60 60.20 -5.51
N GLN A 820 2.74 60.02 -4.50
CA GLN A 820 2.94 60.46 -3.11
C GLN A 820 2.00 59.76 -2.10
N THR A 821 2.53 59.43 -0.93
CA THR A 821 1.87 59.02 0.35
C THR A 821 2.15 60.12 1.41
N PRO A 822 1.72 60.07 2.70
CA PRO A 822 1.16 58.97 3.52
C PRO A 822 -0.02 59.37 4.47
N GLN A 823 -0.24 58.53 5.50
CA GLN A 823 -1.02 58.70 6.76
C GLN A 823 -2.52 58.34 6.70
N HIS A 824 -3.03 57.34 7.43
CA HIS A 824 -3.10 57.02 8.88
C HIS A 824 -4.18 57.80 9.67
N LEU A 825 -5.24 57.10 10.08
CA LEU A 825 -5.91 57.19 11.39
C LEU A 825 -6.94 56.04 11.52
N GLU A 826 -7.48 55.82 12.73
CA GLU A 826 -8.09 54.55 13.15
C GLU A 826 -9.59 54.62 13.53
N GLN A 827 -10.19 53.42 13.62
CA GLN A 827 -11.22 52.98 14.60
C GLN A 827 -12.71 53.42 14.53
N SER A 828 -13.54 52.38 14.70
CA SER A 828 -14.83 52.33 15.41
C SER A 828 -16.13 52.83 14.74
N GLY A 829 -17.25 52.19 15.12
CA GLY A 829 -18.62 52.56 14.75
C GLY A 829 -19.50 51.39 14.32
N LEU A 830 -20.36 50.89 15.22
CA LEU A 830 -21.49 49.97 14.93
C LEU A 830 -22.82 50.73 14.98
N ASP A 831 -23.83 50.20 14.27
CA ASP A 831 -25.30 50.40 14.40
C ASP A 831 -25.84 51.84 14.60
N GLU A 832 -26.65 52.42 13.71
CA GLU A 832 -28.01 51.96 13.33
C GLU A 832 -28.50 52.60 12.02
N LEU A 833 -29.41 51.93 11.30
CA LEU A 833 -30.57 52.56 10.63
C LEU A 833 -31.62 51.48 10.27
N SER A 834 -32.89 51.73 10.57
CA SER A 834 -33.97 50.71 10.56
C SER A 834 -35.26 51.16 9.86
N LYS A 835 -36.10 50.18 9.47
CA LYS A 835 -37.49 50.28 8.94
C LYS A 835 -37.57 50.62 7.43
N ASP A 836 -38.50 50.09 6.62
CA ASP A 836 -39.85 49.51 6.83
C ASP A 836 -40.07 48.21 6.01
N LEU A 837 -41.14 47.40 6.11
CA LEU A 837 -41.97 46.91 7.24
C LEU A 837 -42.85 45.73 6.70
N LEU A 838 -43.01 44.63 7.45
CA LEU A 838 -43.74 43.40 7.04
C LEU A 838 -45.24 43.41 7.36
N SER A 839 -46.06 42.73 6.51
CA SER A 839 -47.36 42.11 6.87
C SER A 839 -47.86 41.20 5.72
N LEU A 840 -48.63 40.11 5.91
CA LEU A 840 -48.99 39.31 7.10
C LEU A 840 -49.39 37.87 6.66
N ASN A 841 -49.56 36.92 7.62
CA ASN A 841 -49.87 35.50 7.37
C ASN A 841 -51.39 35.19 7.35
N LEU A 842 -51.83 34.13 6.65
CA LEU A 842 -52.50 32.91 7.21
C LEU A 842 -53.27 32.02 6.19
N ASN A 843 -53.54 30.78 6.62
CA ASN A 843 -54.09 29.64 5.87
C ASN A 843 -55.56 29.80 5.38
N THR A 844 -55.94 29.16 4.26
CA THR A 844 -56.78 27.92 4.24
C THR A 844 -57.15 27.40 2.83
N SER A 845 -57.46 26.10 2.78
CA SER A 845 -57.87 25.22 1.66
C SER A 845 -58.92 25.70 0.64
N THR A 846 -58.82 25.27 -0.63
CA THR A 846 -59.74 24.27 -1.26
C THR A 846 -59.34 23.86 -2.70
N SER A 847 -60.03 22.86 -3.25
CA SER A 847 -59.74 22.08 -4.46
C SER A 847 -59.98 22.77 -5.82
N SER A 848 -59.22 22.40 -6.85
CA SER A 848 -59.78 21.85 -8.12
C SER A 848 -58.72 21.24 -9.05
N ASN A 849 -59.11 20.20 -9.79
CA ASN A 849 -58.41 19.60 -10.93
C ASN A 849 -58.89 20.30 -12.24
N PRO A 850 -58.26 20.14 -13.44
CA PRO A 850 -57.77 18.86 -13.97
C PRO A 850 -56.51 18.86 -14.89
N SER A 851 -56.03 17.65 -15.19
CA SER A 851 -55.17 17.34 -16.34
C SER A 851 -55.93 16.56 -17.43
N PRO A 852 -55.60 16.72 -18.72
CA PRO A 852 -55.66 15.66 -19.73
C PRO A 852 -54.27 14.94 -19.80
N ALA A 853 -54.10 13.61 -19.89
CA ALA A 853 -54.75 12.56 -20.72
C ALA A 853 -54.39 12.72 -22.23
N SER A 854 -53.99 11.71 -23.02
CA SER A 854 -54.13 10.23 -22.99
C SER A 854 -52.94 9.56 -23.75
N VAL A 855 -52.35 8.36 -23.46
CA VAL A 855 -52.85 6.96 -23.29
C VAL A 855 -53.19 6.25 -24.64
N PRO A 856 -52.91 4.94 -24.90
CA PRO A 856 -51.93 3.96 -24.36
C PRO A 856 -51.39 2.90 -25.42
N ILE A 857 -50.82 1.76 -24.98
CA ILE A 857 -51.18 0.32 -25.32
C ILE A 857 -50.05 -0.62 -24.79
N GLY A 858 -50.28 -1.78 -24.14
CA GLY A 858 -51.51 -2.31 -23.52
C GLY A 858 -51.47 -3.80 -23.11
N GLY A 859 -51.86 -4.13 -21.86
CA GLY A 859 -52.17 -5.49 -21.35
C GLY A 859 -50.98 -6.33 -20.84
N ALA A 860 -51.12 -7.34 -19.97
CA ALA A 860 -52.24 -7.89 -19.16
C ALA A 860 -51.67 -8.95 -18.17
N ARG A 861 -52.25 -9.38 -17.02
CA ARG A 861 -53.42 -9.00 -16.17
C ARG A 861 -53.23 -9.65 -14.77
N ARG A 862 -53.99 -9.22 -13.74
CA ARG A 862 -54.02 -9.80 -12.35
C ARG A 862 -55.34 -10.55 -12.03
N LYS A 863 -55.29 -11.49 -11.06
CA LYS A 863 -56.37 -11.92 -10.11
C LYS A 863 -55.82 -13.05 -9.18
N VAL A 864 -56.26 -13.32 -7.93
CA VAL A 864 -57.42 -12.89 -7.08
C VAL A 864 -56.96 -12.65 -5.61
N LYS A 865 -57.72 -11.89 -4.81
CA LYS A 865 -57.67 -11.86 -3.31
C LYS A 865 -59.10 -11.91 -2.75
N PRO A 866 -59.36 -12.59 -1.61
CA PRO A 866 -60.36 -12.15 -0.63
C PRO A 866 -59.79 -12.20 0.81
N THR A 867 -59.74 -11.16 1.65
CA THR A 867 -60.75 -10.25 2.24
C THR A 867 -61.50 -10.82 3.47
N ALA A 868 -61.08 -10.33 4.63
CA ALA A 868 -61.51 -10.61 6.01
C ALA A 868 -62.93 -10.15 6.40
N GLN A 869 -63.39 -10.61 7.58
CA GLN A 869 -64.40 -10.03 8.51
C GLN A 869 -64.38 -10.84 9.84
N ARG A 870 -64.74 -10.36 11.05
CA ARG A 870 -64.97 -9.01 11.64
C ARG A 870 -65.10 -9.11 13.20
N ASN A 871 -65.21 -7.96 13.90
CA ASN A 871 -65.68 -7.75 15.31
C ASN A 871 -64.69 -8.20 16.44
N SER A 872 -64.34 -7.45 17.51
CA SER A 872 -64.93 -6.39 18.40
C SER A 872 -65.60 -6.97 19.68
N ALA A 873 -65.41 -6.48 20.93
CA ALA A 873 -64.72 -5.28 21.44
C ALA A 873 -64.39 -5.37 22.98
N ASP A 874 -63.84 -4.28 23.54
CA ASP A 874 -63.96 -3.73 24.91
C ASP A 874 -63.21 -4.30 26.16
N ARG A 875 -62.34 -3.41 26.69
CA ARG A 875 -62.25 -2.89 28.10
C ARG A 875 -61.31 -3.48 29.19
N GLU A 876 -60.41 -2.59 29.61
CA GLU A 876 -60.18 -2.08 30.99
C GLU A 876 -59.77 -3.03 32.14
N SER A 877 -58.46 -3.01 32.40
CA SER A 877 -57.83 -2.67 33.70
C SER A 877 -57.68 -3.69 34.85
N ASP A 878 -56.63 -3.39 35.61
CA ASP A 878 -56.26 -3.79 36.98
C ASP A 878 -55.56 -5.13 37.28
N SER A 879 -54.78 -5.05 38.35
CA SER A 879 -53.89 -6.05 38.97
C SER A 879 -54.59 -6.65 40.24
N PRO A 880 -54.04 -7.58 41.07
CA PRO A 880 -52.62 -7.95 41.21
C PRO A 880 -52.25 -9.41 41.65
N LEU A 881 -50.93 -9.68 41.67
CA LEU A 881 -50.15 -10.43 42.72
C LEU A 881 -50.51 -11.87 43.21
N LYS A 882 -49.42 -12.66 43.41
CA LYS A 882 -49.22 -13.79 44.38
C LYS A 882 -49.90 -15.16 44.04
N LEU A 883 -49.47 -16.32 44.57
CA LEU A 883 -48.42 -16.65 45.55
C LEU A 883 -47.68 -17.99 45.24
N LYS A 884 -46.52 -18.15 45.90
CA LYS A 884 -45.59 -19.29 46.01
C LYS A 884 -46.15 -20.65 46.51
N SER A 885 -45.40 -21.71 46.22
CA SER A 885 -44.93 -22.75 47.16
C SER A 885 -43.43 -23.01 46.85
N GLU A 886 -42.45 -23.11 47.76
CA GLU A 886 -42.24 -23.92 48.99
C GLU A 886 -41.79 -25.37 48.73
N LYS A 887 -40.77 -25.95 49.41
CA LYS A 887 -39.68 -25.41 50.26
C LYS A 887 -38.64 -26.52 50.62
N THR A 888 -37.37 -26.14 50.80
CA THR A 888 -36.32 -26.73 51.69
C THR A 888 -36.35 -28.23 52.10
N ARG A 889 -35.19 -28.90 51.96
CA ARG A 889 -34.32 -29.22 53.12
C ARG A 889 -32.91 -29.67 52.72
N ALA A 890 -31.99 -29.70 53.69
CA ALA A 890 -30.60 -30.15 53.56
C ALA A 890 -30.36 -31.43 54.38
N GLY A 891 -29.24 -32.09 54.13
CA GLY A 891 -28.68 -33.20 54.90
C GLY A 891 -27.18 -33.29 54.67
N ASP A 892 -26.43 -33.67 55.70
CA ASP A 892 -24.97 -33.72 55.76
C ASP A 892 -24.58 -35.04 56.43
N ASP A 893 -23.54 -35.73 55.95
CA ASP A 893 -22.81 -36.73 56.72
C ASP A 893 -21.50 -37.18 56.02
N THR A 894 -20.54 -37.65 56.81
CA THR A 894 -19.16 -37.97 56.38
C THR A 894 -18.83 -39.46 56.47
N HIS A 895 -17.81 -39.94 55.75
CA HIS A 895 -17.04 -41.14 56.12
C HIS A 895 -15.61 -41.15 55.53
N ASP A 896 -14.73 -42.00 56.08
CA ASP A 896 -13.25 -41.95 56.01
C ASP A 896 -12.64 -43.29 55.51
N ARG A 897 -11.42 -43.28 54.92
CA ARG A 897 -10.25 -44.14 55.31
C ARG A 897 -9.02 -44.15 54.38
N THR A 898 -7.97 -43.43 54.80
CA THR A 898 -6.56 -43.87 55.07
C THR A 898 -5.73 -44.81 54.15
N ILE A 899 -4.38 -44.57 54.15
CA ILE A 899 -3.23 -45.49 53.86
C ILE A 899 -2.96 -45.77 52.35
N GLN A 900 -1.72 -45.85 51.79
CA GLN A 900 -0.34 -46.01 52.33
C GLN A 900 0.74 -45.28 51.48
N GLU A 901 1.96 -45.13 52.02
CA GLU A 901 3.21 -44.83 51.28
C GLU A 901 3.85 -46.10 50.67
N SER A 902 4.72 -45.94 49.66
CA SER A 902 6.10 -46.49 49.70
C SER A 902 6.94 -46.10 48.47
N VAL A 903 8.24 -45.93 48.70
CA VAL A 903 9.28 -45.65 47.67
C VAL A 903 10.17 -46.88 47.53
N VAL A 904 10.60 -47.19 46.29
CA VAL A 904 11.81 -47.98 46.05
C VAL A 904 12.65 -47.27 44.98
N THR A 905 13.94 -47.10 45.28
CA THR A 905 14.95 -46.49 44.39
C THR A 905 15.78 -47.55 43.67
N GLY A 906 16.33 -47.20 42.51
CA GLY A 906 17.28 -48.02 41.75
C GLY A 906 18.27 -47.09 41.04
N ASN A 907 19.56 -47.27 41.30
CA ASN A 907 20.62 -46.32 40.95
C ASN A 907 21.71 -46.99 40.07
N SER A 908 22.70 -46.21 39.60
CA SER A 908 23.93 -46.66 38.89
C SER A 908 23.77 -47.11 37.43
N ALA A 909 24.78 -46.99 36.55
CA ALA A 909 26.00 -46.15 36.53
C ALA A 909 26.58 -46.09 35.09
N ALA A 910 27.56 -45.22 34.86
CA ALA A 910 28.21 -45.02 33.56
C ALA A 910 29.25 -46.09 33.22
N VAL A 911 29.53 -46.24 31.91
CA VAL A 911 30.78 -46.77 31.33
C VAL A 911 31.07 -45.95 30.06
N ASP A 912 32.31 -45.53 29.84
CA ASP A 912 32.80 -44.97 28.58
C ASP A 912 32.93 -46.04 27.48
N ASP A 913 33.03 -45.63 26.20
CA ASP A 913 34.25 -45.91 25.41
C ASP A 913 34.39 -45.01 24.16
N GLN A 914 35.52 -45.13 23.45
CA GLN A 914 36.11 -44.06 22.62
C GLN A 914 36.37 -44.42 21.13
N GLU A 915 36.95 -43.46 20.37
CA GLU A 915 37.77 -43.61 19.13
C GLU A 915 37.15 -43.42 17.70
N ASN A 916 37.45 -42.24 17.13
CA ASN A 916 38.30 -41.98 15.95
C ASN A 916 38.16 -42.75 14.61
N SER A 917 37.74 -42.03 13.56
CA SER A 917 38.55 -41.73 12.33
C SER A 917 37.80 -40.65 11.51
N VAL A 918 38.38 -39.60 10.89
CA VAL A 918 39.73 -39.20 10.42
C VAL A 918 40.12 -39.73 9.03
N LEU A 919 39.93 -38.86 8.02
CA LEU A 919 40.74 -38.56 6.80
C LEU A 919 39.85 -37.67 5.88
N GLU A 920 40.20 -36.40 5.65
CA GLU A 920 40.94 -35.87 4.48
C GLU A 920 40.16 -35.83 3.14
N ALA A 921 40.30 -34.82 2.24
CA ALA A 921 40.96 -33.51 2.28
C ALA A 921 40.54 -32.63 1.07
N ALA A 922 41.17 -31.46 0.91
CA ALA A 922 41.07 -30.46 -0.18
C ALA A 922 39.77 -29.62 -0.22
N GLY A 923 39.79 -28.28 -0.23
CA GLY A 923 40.90 -27.33 -0.05
C GLY A 923 41.22 -26.48 -1.29
N GLY A 924 41.07 -25.16 -1.18
CA GLY A 924 41.40 -24.20 -2.23
C GLY A 924 41.21 -22.74 -1.78
N GLN A 925 42.29 -22.05 -1.44
CA GLN A 925 42.31 -20.61 -1.08
C GLN A 925 42.94 -19.76 -2.18
N ALA A 926 42.39 -18.56 -2.44
CA ALA A 926 43.06 -17.41 -3.06
C ALA A 926 42.24 -16.13 -2.77
N THR A 927 42.41 -15.43 -1.64
CA THR A 927 43.39 -14.35 -1.37
C THR A 927 43.17 -13.04 -2.16
N MET A 928 42.43 -12.12 -1.51
CA MET A 928 42.46 -10.63 -1.50
C MET A 928 43.25 -9.76 -2.52
N MET A 929 42.64 -8.58 -2.79
CA MET A 929 43.25 -7.25 -3.13
C MET A 929 43.80 -7.02 -4.56
N SER A 930 43.78 -5.81 -5.15
CA SER A 930 43.13 -4.50 -4.83
C SER A 930 43.31 -3.45 -5.97
N VAL A 931 42.82 -2.22 -5.73
CA VAL A 931 43.18 -0.89 -6.33
C VAL A 931 42.25 -0.29 -7.41
N LEU A 932 41.50 0.72 -6.95
CA LEU A 932 41.06 2.00 -7.54
C LEU A 932 40.97 2.24 -9.06
N GLU A 933 39.79 2.73 -9.45
CA GLU A 933 39.53 4.08 -10.01
C GLU A 933 40.63 4.80 -10.85
N SER A 934 40.25 5.32 -12.03
CA SER A 934 39.84 6.73 -12.19
C SER A 934 39.77 7.21 -13.66
N VAL A 935 38.70 7.94 -14.01
CA VAL A 935 38.68 9.27 -14.70
C VAL A 935 37.30 9.51 -15.37
N PHE A 936 36.68 10.66 -15.08
CA PHE A 936 35.36 11.09 -15.59
C PHE A 936 35.40 11.66 -17.03
N GLY A 937 34.27 11.67 -17.77
CA GLY A 937 34.28 12.02 -19.21
C GLY A 937 33.05 12.64 -19.93
N ALA A 938 31.92 12.92 -19.28
CA ALA A 938 30.83 13.85 -19.72
C ALA A 938 29.98 13.61 -21.02
N GLN A 939 28.65 13.73 -20.83
CA GLN A 939 27.59 14.31 -21.70
C GLN A 939 27.16 13.68 -23.07
N ALA A 940 25.96 13.08 -23.05
CA ALA A 940 24.83 13.29 -23.99
C ALA A 940 23.54 12.74 -23.33
N THR A 941 22.66 13.56 -22.74
CA THR A 941 21.48 14.25 -23.32
C THR A 941 20.40 13.34 -23.92
N ASP A 942 19.19 13.44 -23.34
CA ASP A 942 17.87 13.02 -23.84
C ASP A 942 17.76 11.67 -24.56
N LEU A 943 17.25 10.67 -23.83
CA LEU A 943 16.56 9.52 -24.42
C LEU A 943 15.17 9.40 -23.80
N ASP A 944 14.15 9.56 -24.65
CA ASP A 944 12.74 9.47 -24.30
C ASP A 944 12.37 8.03 -23.89
N THR A 945 11.30 7.89 -23.11
CA THR A 945 10.95 6.63 -22.45
C THR A 945 10.49 5.60 -23.50
N MET A 946 11.30 4.58 -23.78
CA MET A 946 10.95 3.56 -24.77
C MET A 946 9.80 2.67 -24.26
N TYR A 947 8.59 2.94 -24.74
CA TYR A 947 7.44 2.05 -24.58
C TYR A 947 7.65 0.78 -25.41
N ALA A 948 8.15 -0.28 -24.77
CA ALA A 948 8.17 -1.61 -25.36
C ALA A 948 6.74 -2.15 -25.44
N VAL A 949 6.16 -2.19 -26.64
CA VAL A 949 4.85 -2.79 -26.89
C VAL A 949 5.06 -4.23 -27.35
N ASP A 950 4.83 -5.18 -26.45
CA ASP A 950 4.98 -6.61 -26.73
C ASP A 950 3.79 -7.13 -27.58
N PRO A 951 4.02 -7.63 -28.82
CA PRO A 951 2.95 -8.09 -29.69
C PRO A 951 2.46 -9.49 -29.29
N LEU A 952 1.13 -9.70 -29.32
CA LEU A 952 0.53 -10.98 -28.95
C LEU A 952 1.09 -12.14 -29.79
N PRO A 953 1.60 -13.23 -29.16
CA PRO A 953 2.15 -14.38 -29.89
C PRO A 953 1.08 -15.18 -30.64
N TRP A 954 -0.19 -14.99 -30.30
CA TRP A 954 -1.36 -15.61 -30.94
C TRP A 954 -2.62 -14.77 -30.72
N CYS A 955 -3.55 -14.82 -31.67
CA CYS A 955 -4.94 -14.39 -31.48
C CYS A 955 -5.87 -15.23 -32.40
N PRO A 956 -7.18 -15.36 -32.09
CA PRO A 956 -8.09 -16.20 -32.89
C PRO A 956 -8.26 -15.67 -34.33
N HIS A 957 -8.03 -14.39 -34.54
CA HIS A 957 -8.14 -13.74 -35.85
C HIS A 957 -7.03 -14.14 -36.85
N LEU A 958 -5.99 -14.86 -36.42
CA LEU A 958 -4.96 -15.39 -37.32
C LEU A 958 -5.53 -16.33 -38.40
N GLU A 959 -6.65 -17.01 -38.13
CA GLU A 959 -7.33 -17.87 -39.12
C GLU A 959 -7.96 -17.06 -40.29
N SER A 960 -8.09 -15.74 -40.14
CA SER A 960 -8.59 -14.86 -41.20
C SER A 960 -7.50 -14.48 -42.23
N VAL A 961 -6.23 -14.71 -41.91
CA VAL A 961 -5.09 -14.40 -42.81
C VAL A 961 -5.14 -15.31 -44.03
N ARG A 962 -5.07 -14.72 -45.23
CA ARG A 962 -5.03 -15.46 -46.50
C ARG A 962 -3.58 -15.69 -46.97
N PRO A 963 -3.35 -16.63 -47.92
CA PRO A 963 -2.06 -16.76 -48.60
C PRO A 963 -1.75 -15.53 -49.44
N VAL A 964 -0.47 -15.22 -49.62
CA VAL A 964 -0.03 -14.04 -50.37
C VAL A 964 -0.41 -14.17 -51.86
N PRO A 965 -0.90 -13.11 -52.53
CA PRO A 965 -1.22 -13.16 -53.95
C PRO A 965 0.02 -13.47 -54.80
N ALA A 966 -0.16 -14.11 -55.96
CA ALA A 966 0.94 -14.44 -56.87
C ALA A 966 1.69 -13.21 -57.45
N GLY A 967 1.20 -11.99 -57.24
CA GLY A 967 1.90 -10.73 -57.54
C GLY A 967 2.74 -10.17 -56.38
N GLY A 968 2.75 -10.83 -55.22
CA GLY A 968 3.43 -10.35 -54.01
C GLY A 968 2.66 -9.26 -53.25
N ILE A 969 3.40 -8.49 -52.44
CA ILE A 969 2.92 -7.31 -51.71
C ILE A 969 3.83 -6.15 -52.08
N ASP A 970 3.31 -5.19 -52.84
CA ASP A 970 4.00 -3.93 -53.13
C ASP A 970 3.74 -2.91 -52.02
N VAL A 971 4.77 -2.65 -51.21
CA VAL A 971 4.72 -1.71 -50.08
C VAL A 971 4.71 -0.23 -50.48
N PHE A 972 4.90 0.07 -51.77
CA PHE A 972 4.95 1.44 -52.30
C PHE A 972 3.62 1.89 -52.93
N LEU A 973 2.58 1.04 -52.87
CA LEU A 973 1.26 1.38 -53.39
C LEU A 973 0.59 2.52 -52.58
N PRO A 974 -0.06 3.49 -53.26
CA PRO A 974 -0.87 4.50 -52.59
C PRO A 974 -2.20 3.92 -52.11
N CYS A 975 -2.82 4.58 -51.12
CA CYS A 975 -4.17 4.28 -50.64
C CYS A 975 -5.19 4.37 -51.78
N GLU A 976 -5.88 3.27 -52.09
CA GLU A 976 -6.84 3.15 -53.20
C GLU A 976 -7.92 4.25 -53.20
N GLU A 977 -8.38 4.69 -52.03
CA GLU A 977 -9.47 5.65 -51.90
C GLU A 977 -9.06 7.12 -51.97
N CYS A 978 -7.78 7.46 -51.75
CA CYS A 978 -7.36 8.87 -51.64
C CYS A 978 -6.01 9.23 -52.25
N GLY A 979 -5.28 8.26 -52.82
CA GLY A 979 -3.98 8.49 -53.46
C GLY A 979 -2.85 8.87 -52.51
N GLY A 980 -3.05 8.80 -51.19
CA GLY A 980 -2.02 9.06 -50.20
C GLY A 980 -0.93 7.97 -50.19
N ASP A 981 0.32 8.38 -50.01
CA ASP A 981 1.55 7.57 -50.05
C ASP A 981 2.19 7.35 -48.67
N THR A 982 1.61 7.95 -47.63
CA THR A 982 2.14 7.97 -46.25
C THR A 982 1.26 7.13 -45.32
N GLU A 983 1.90 6.37 -44.42
CA GLU A 983 1.22 5.48 -43.46
C GLU A 983 0.18 4.55 -44.12
N ASN A 984 0.53 3.93 -45.26
CA ASN A 984 -0.32 2.94 -45.92
C ASN A 984 -0.19 1.55 -45.29
N TRP A 985 -1.32 0.86 -45.20
CA TRP A 985 -1.47 -0.43 -44.56
C TRP A 985 -2.16 -1.37 -45.58
N ILE A 986 -1.89 -2.67 -45.53
CA ILE A 986 -2.52 -3.68 -46.39
C ILE A 986 -3.37 -4.66 -45.58
N CYS A 987 -4.56 -5.00 -46.09
CA CYS A 987 -5.44 -5.97 -45.45
C CYS A 987 -4.96 -7.41 -45.72
N LEU A 988 -4.72 -8.20 -44.67
CA LEU A 988 -4.24 -9.58 -44.79
C LEU A 988 -5.36 -10.60 -45.14
N PHE A 989 -6.59 -10.13 -45.36
CA PHE A 989 -7.69 -10.93 -45.90
C PHE A 989 -7.93 -10.70 -47.39
N CYS A 990 -7.92 -9.44 -47.85
CA CYS A 990 -8.33 -9.07 -49.22
C CYS A 990 -7.25 -8.34 -50.04
N TYR A 991 -6.09 -8.04 -49.43
CA TYR A 991 -4.95 -7.34 -50.02
C TYR A 991 -5.21 -5.93 -50.59
N LYS A 992 -6.32 -5.28 -50.17
CA LYS A 992 -6.51 -3.83 -50.38
C LYS A 992 -5.45 -3.01 -49.64
N VAL A 993 -4.98 -1.94 -50.28
CA VAL A 993 -4.03 -0.97 -49.71
C VAL A 993 -4.75 0.33 -49.38
N LEU A 994 -4.78 0.69 -48.10
CA LEU A 994 -5.51 1.85 -47.58
C LEU A 994 -4.70 2.56 -46.48
N CYS A 995 -4.89 3.87 -46.34
CA CYS A 995 -4.15 4.65 -45.35
C CYS A 995 -4.61 4.34 -43.92
N GLY A 996 -3.65 4.28 -43.00
CA GLY A 996 -3.80 3.87 -41.62
C GLY A 996 -4.51 4.88 -40.71
N ARG A 997 -4.56 4.53 -39.41
CA ARG A 997 -5.40 5.18 -38.38
C ARG A 997 -5.07 6.66 -38.10
N TYR A 998 -3.91 7.14 -38.54
CA TYR A 998 -3.42 8.50 -38.31
C TYR A 998 -3.51 9.43 -39.54
N VAL A 999 -4.01 8.94 -40.69
CA VAL A 999 -4.12 9.74 -41.94
C VAL A 999 -5.57 10.09 -42.25
N LYS A 1000 -6.32 9.19 -42.91
CA LYS A 1000 -7.77 9.31 -43.17
C LYS A 1000 -8.57 8.09 -42.73
N GLN A 1001 -7.94 7.13 -42.06
CA GLN A 1001 -8.60 5.99 -41.41
C GLN A 1001 -9.31 5.00 -42.34
N HIS A 1002 -9.16 5.08 -43.67
CA HIS A 1002 -9.82 4.16 -44.61
C HIS A 1002 -9.53 2.69 -44.31
N MET A 1003 -8.33 2.32 -43.81
CA MET A 1003 -8.07 0.93 -43.38
C MET A 1003 -8.88 0.52 -42.12
N VAL A 1004 -9.15 1.46 -41.21
CA VAL A 1004 -10.02 1.23 -40.04
C VAL A 1004 -11.48 1.08 -40.48
N THR A 1005 -11.95 1.99 -41.34
CA THR A 1005 -13.29 1.91 -41.95
C THR A 1005 -13.46 0.60 -42.71
N HIS A 1006 -12.47 0.18 -43.50
CA HIS A 1006 -12.48 -1.10 -44.19
C HIS A 1006 -12.59 -2.29 -43.23
N GLY A 1007 -11.80 -2.32 -42.15
CA GLY A 1007 -11.89 -3.37 -41.14
C GLY A 1007 -13.27 -3.44 -40.46
N GLN A 1008 -13.92 -2.29 -40.23
CA GLN A 1008 -15.26 -2.20 -39.66
C GLN A 1008 -16.36 -2.63 -40.66
N GLU A 1009 -16.30 -2.20 -41.92
CA GLU A 1009 -17.34 -2.48 -42.93
C GLU A 1009 -17.25 -3.90 -43.51
N SER A 1010 -16.04 -4.46 -43.61
CA SER A 1010 -15.81 -5.81 -44.17
C SER A 1010 -15.65 -6.90 -43.13
N GLY A 1011 -15.45 -6.54 -41.86
CA GLY A 1011 -15.11 -7.48 -40.79
C GLY A 1011 -13.71 -8.10 -40.91
N HIS A 1012 -12.83 -7.60 -41.78
CA HIS A 1012 -11.46 -8.09 -41.91
C HIS A 1012 -10.59 -7.56 -40.75
N PRO A 1013 -10.11 -8.41 -39.81
CA PRO A 1013 -9.51 -7.94 -38.56
C PRO A 1013 -7.99 -7.69 -38.66
N MET A 1014 -7.30 -8.33 -39.61
CA MET A 1014 -5.84 -8.41 -39.68
C MET A 1014 -5.25 -7.52 -40.77
N VAL A 1015 -4.32 -6.65 -40.39
CA VAL A 1015 -3.69 -5.65 -41.28
C VAL A 1015 -2.19 -5.53 -41.03
N LEU A 1016 -1.41 -5.33 -42.09
CA LEU A 1016 0.05 -5.14 -42.05
C LEU A 1016 0.37 -3.68 -42.42
N SER A 1017 1.12 -2.99 -41.57
CA SER A 1017 1.61 -1.63 -41.81
C SER A 1017 2.80 -1.63 -42.78
N PHE A 1018 2.81 -0.76 -43.79
CA PHE A 1018 3.99 -0.57 -44.66
C PHE A 1018 5.07 0.32 -44.02
N ALA A 1019 4.77 1.04 -42.93
CA ALA A 1019 5.72 1.95 -42.28
C ALA A 1019 6.85 1.21 -41.54
N ASP A 1020 6.49 0.13 -40.85
CA ASP A 1020 7.33 -0.61 -39.89
C ASP A 1020 7.20 -2.15 -40.02
N LEU A 1021 6.29 -2.65 -40.86
CA LEU A 1021 5.95 -4.08 -40.99
C LEU A 1021 5.41 -4.71 -39.70
N SER A 1022 4.83 -3.91 -38.79
CA SER A 1022 4.01 -4.42 -37.70
C SER A 1022 2.66 -4.91 -38.24
N VAL A 1023 2.08 -5.92 -37.58
CA VAL A 1023 0.76 -6.46 -37.89
C VAL A 1023 -0.16 -6.15 -36.74
N TRP A 1024 -1.31 -5.53 -37.02
CA TRP A 1024 -2.31 -5.13 -36.04
C TRP A 1024 -3.60 -5.93 -36.22
N CYS A 1025 -4.24 -6.27 -35.11
CA CYS A 1025 -5.57 -6.87 -35.08
C CYS A 1025 -6.59 -5.86 -34.58
N TYR A 1026 -7.45 -5.34 -35.46
CA TYR A 1026 -8.51 -4.40 -35.06
C TYR A 1026 -9.49 -5.01 -34.05
N ALA A 1027 -9.75 -6.31 -34.12
CA ALA A 1027 -10.65 -7.02 -33.21
C ALA A 1027 -9.99 -7.48 -31.89
N CYS A 1028 -8.68 -7.23 -31.70
CA CYS A 1028 -7.99 -7.46 -30.41
C CYS A 1028 -7.30 -6.19 -29.88
N GLU A 1029 -7.48 -5.05 -30.56
CA GLU A 1029 -6.80 -3.76 -30.32
C GLU A 1029 -5.30 -3.86 -29.95
N SER A 1030 -4.57 -4.78 -30.60
CA SER A 1030 -3.16 -5.03 -30.31
C SER A 1030 -2.36 -5.45 -31.54
N TYR A 1031 -1.04 -5.32 -31.46
CA TYR A 1031 -0.11 -5.91 -32.42
C TYR A 1031 -0.04 -7.42 -32.22
N VAL A 1032 0.22 -8.16 -33.30
CA VAL A 1032 0.28 -9.62 -33.31
C VAL A 1032 1.58 -10.08 -33.99
N HIS A 1033 2.27 -11.03 -33.36
CA HIS A 1033 3.45 -11.67 -33.90
C HIS A 1033 3.26 -13.18 -33.93
N ASN A 1034 3.19 -13.78 -35.12
CA ASN A 1034 3.01 -15.23 -35.24
C ASN A 1034 3.59 -15.76 -36.56
N LYS A 1035 4.04 -17.02 -36.56
CA LYS A 1035 4.56 -17.70 -37.76
C LYS A 1035 3.63 -17.67 -38.98
N VAL A 1036 2.31 -17.63 -38.79
CA VAL A 1036 1.32 -17.49 -39.88
C VAL A 1036 1.50 -16.17 -40.65
N LEU A 1037 1.98 -15.13 -39.97
CA LEU A 1037 2.22 -13.81 -40.58
C LEU A 1037 3.56 -13.73 -41.32
N HIS A 1038 4.43 -14.75 -41.21
CA HIS A 1038 5.78 -14.73 -41.76
C HIS A 1038 5.80 -14.58 -43.28
N GLU A 1039 4.92 -15.27 -44.02
CA GLU A 1039 4.87 -15.20 -45.49
C GLU A 1039 4.56 -13.77 -45.98
N ALA A 1040 3.54 -13.13 -45.41
CA ALA A 1040 3.17 -11.75 -45.75
C ALA A 1040 4.22 -10.74 -45.29
N LYS A 1041 4.75 -10.88 -44.06
CA LYS A 1041 5.82 -10.01 -43.56
C LYS A 1041 7.10 -10.13 -44.37
N ASN A 1042 7.54 -11.35 -44.71
CA ASN A 1042 8.74 -11.59 -45.50
C ASN A 1042 8.59 -11.06 -46.93
N THR A 1043 7.43 -11.25 -47.57
CA THR A 1043 7.15 -10.66 -48.90
C THR A 1043 7.27 -9.13 -48.87
N ALA A 1044 6.65 -8.48 -47.89
CA ALA A 1044 6.72 -7.03 -47.73
C ALA A 1044 8.14 -6.55 -47.38
N HIS A 1045 8.88 -7.30 -46.55
CA HIS A 1045 10.27 -7.00 -46.19
C HIS A 1045 11.21 -7.10 -47.39
N LEU A 1046 11.09 -8.16 -48.20
CA LEU A 1046 11.89 -8.38 -49.40
C LEU A 1046 11.68 -7.27 -50.43
N VAL A 1047 10.44 -6.80 -50.63
CA VAL A 1047 10.15 -5.66 -51.52
C VAL A 1047 10.64 -4.33 -50.94
N LYS A 1048 10.56 -4.14 -49.61
CA LYS A 1048 10.95 -2.89 -48.94
C LYS A 1048 12.46 -2.70 -48.78
N PHE A 1049 13.20 -3.77 -48.51
CA PHE A 1049 14.60 -3.73 -48.10
C PHE A 1049 15.55 -4.52 -49.02
N GLY A 1050 15.02 -5.40 -49.88
CA GLY A 1050 15.81 -6.20 -50.83
C GLY A 1050 16.40 -7.49 -50.25
N GLU A 1051 16.06 -7.85 -49.01
CA GLU A 1051 16.50 -9.07 -48.33
C GLU A 1051 15.36 -9.71 -47.53
N GLU A 1052 15.48 -11.02 -47.25
CA GLU A 1052 14.50 -11.76 -46.44
C GLU A 1052 14.63 -11.43 -44.95
N ILE A 1053 13.54 -11.65 -44.19
CA ILE A 1053 13.57 -11.58 -42.72
C ILE A 1053 14.49 -12.70 -42.20
N PRO A 1054 15.43 -12.43 -41.27
CA PRO A 1054 16.24 -13.45 -40.63
C PRO A 1054 15.37 -14.56 -40.00
N PRO A 1055 15.70 -15.84 -40.17
CA PRO A 1055 14.89 -16.93 -39.65
C PRO A 1055 14.84 -16.92 -38.12
N PHE A 1056 13.65 -17.20 -37.58
CA PHE A 1056 13.46 -17.40 -36.14
C PHE A 1056 14.09 -18.72 -35.69
N ASN A 1057 14.83 -18.65 -34.59
CA ASN A 1057 15.16 -19.77 -33.70
C ASN A 1057 14.26 -19.66 -32.46
#